data_AF-A0A1I0IGD3-F1
#
_entry.id   AF-A0A1I0IGD3-F1
#
_cell.length_a   1.000
_cell.length_b   1.000
_cell.length_c   1.000
_cell.angle_alpha   90.00
_cell.angle_beta   90.00
_cell.angle_gamma   90.00
#
_symmetry.space_group_name_H-M   'P 1'
#
loop_
_entity.id
_entity.type
_entity.pdbx_description
1 polymer ?
#
loop_
_entity_poly.entity_id
_entity_poly.type
_entity_poly.pdbx_seq_one_letter_code
_entity_poly.pdbx_strand_id
1 'polypeptide(L)'
;MDLRECIYHHLKELVAIPSISNTKEESLAADYLAKSLAEQDYFRANPGLCGQFPIEGDPLGRTVAYGLVRGNGRRTVILTGHYDVVDTEEYGEFRKYAYDVEAWKNASGPELEGLLEMLTPEAREDFCSGEWLFGRGVNDMKGGLAVGLAVTGWFGGRVLEGRGLEGNILFLSVPDEEAYSAGMRGAVPLFVDLARRYDLDYACLLDLEPCFDEGGGQQVFIGSVGKMLPAVLVQGAKAHVVEAFKGLNAVGVLARLFLETELAPEFAEVCEGELCPPPTWFNLRDRKEGYDVSVPLRAGGYMSVLGFQKTAETLMERLVELGRKAFSEYLARMEGQRRALEEMRGGGEDGAEAAGNCGSGIADSAETAGKWGSSVADGAEAVRNCGSGAADSAEAAGNCGSGMDDRGGHCGSAAYGVEIPGGRPSGVPGETVPPYSVLEYRELADYCVGKYGSEAFADWQREQQREAGEMIRAGRWSYPQATLELMDRLLTWSKITAPVMVLSYAPPYYPAYHSDHLPGRAGAGSALFDLLARAAAGYGVRLEKGNYFCGISDLSYCGGGEGPGLEGYAANSPMWGGLYSMDSEAMKQFCAPALLFGPVGRDAHQMGERVKAASLLEEVPSVLIKFIEQMFANGGEI
;
A
#
# COMPACT_ATOMS: atom_id res chain seq x y z
N MET A 1 -38.27 -2.88 12.55
CA MET A 1 -37.14 -2.34 13.31
C MET A 1 -37.04 -0.88 12.94
N ASP A 2 -36.86 0.02 13.91
CA ASP A 2 -36.58 1.42 13.61
C ASP A 2 -35.22 1.55 12.90
N LEU A 3 -35.00 2.61 12.10
CA LEU A 3 -33.77 2.78 11.32
C LEU A 3 -32.52 2.77 12.22
N ARG A 4 -32.59 3.45 13.37
CA ARG A 4 -31.52 3.47 14.37
C ARG A 4 -31.15 2.07 14.87
N GLU A 5 -32.15 1.26 15.21
CA GLU A 5 -31.94 -0.11 15.68
C GLU A 5 -31.33 -0.99 14.57
N CYS A 6 -31.74 -0.77 13.33
CA CYS A 6 -31.23 -1.48 12.16
C CYS A 6 -29.75 -1.19 11.92
N ILE A 7 -29.35 0.09 11.99
CA ILE A 7 -27.95 0.51 11.84
C ILE A 7 -27.11 -0.10 12.96
N TYR A 8 -27.55 0.02 14.22
CA TYR A 8 -26.80 -0.52 15.34
C TYR A 8 -26.66 -2.04 15.28
N HIS A 9 -27.70 -2.75 14.84
CA HIS A 9 -27.63 -4.19 14.60
C HIS A 9 -26.59 -4.52 13.53
N HIS A 10 -26.65 -3.87 12.36
CA HIS A 10 -25.70 -4.14 11.28
C HIS A 10 -24.26 -3.82 11.67
N LEU A 11 -24.01 -2.72 12.39
CA LEU A 11 -22.70 -2.39 12.93
C LEU A 11 -22.13 -3.54 13.76
N LYS A 12 -22.91 -4.04 14.72
CA LYS A 12 -22.46 -5.10 15.64
C LYS A 12 -22.09 -6.38 14.91
N GLU A 13 -22.96 -6.83 14.00
CA GLU A 13 -22.72 -8.05 13.25
C GLU A 13 -21.52 -7.91 12.31
N LEU A 14 -21.35 -6.75 11.65
CA LEU A 14 -20.19 -6.50 10.80
C LEU A 14 -18.88 -6.46 11.60
N VAL A 15 -18.86 -5.77 12.75
CA VAL A 15 -17.68 -5.65 13.61
C VAL A 15 -17.29 -7.00 14.20
N ALA A 16 -18.27 -7.88 14.49
CA ALA A 16 -18.01 -9.24 14.96
C ALA A 16 -17.28 -10.12 13.95
N ILE A 17 -17.26 -9.75 12.67
CA ILE A 17 -16.53 -10.47 11.62
C ILE A 17 -15.10 -9.91 11.55
N PRO A 18 -14.06 -10.71 11.82
CA PRO A 18 -12.67 -10.29 11.70
C PRO A 18 -12.22 -10.31 10.23
N SER A 19 -12.82 -9.44 9.41
CA SER A 19 -12.54 -9.29 7.98
C SER A 19 -11.21 -8.58 7.73
N ILE A 20 -10.12 -9.13 8.24
CA ILE A 20 -8.79 -8.54 8.06
C ILE A 20 -8.43 -8.53 6.57
N SER A 21 -7.93 -7.42 6.09
CA SER A 21 -7.54 -7.19 4.70
C SER A 21 -6.60 -8.27 4.18
N ASN A 22 -6.86 -8.76 2.97
CA ASN A 22 -6.06 -9.78 2.31
C ASN A 22 -5.97 -11.11 3.10
N THR A 23 -7.06 -11.45 3.80
CA THR A 23 -7.26 -12.75 4.46
C THR A 23 -8.49 -13.49 3.92
N LYS A 24 -8.66 -14.77 4.25
CA LYS A 24 -9.82 -15.53 3.74
C LYS A 24 -11.11 -15.11 4.44
N GLU A 25 -10.97 -14.69 5.70
CA GLU A 25 -12.03 -14.27 6.61
C GLU A 25 -12.76 -13.03 6.10
N GLU A 26 -12.13 -12.22 5.25
CA GLU A 26 -12.72 -11.06 4.58
C GLU A 26 -14.04 -11.39 3.86
N SER A 27 -14.10 -12.56 3.21
CA SER A 27 -15.30 -12.99 2.46
C SER A 27 -16.52 -13.20 3.35
N LEU A 28 -16.33 -13.44 4.65
CA LEU A 28 -17.44 -13.61 5.60
C LEU A 28 -18.26 -12.32 5.75
N ALA A 29 -17.63 -11.15 5.62
CA ALA A 29 -18.33 -9.88 5.67
C ALA A 29 -19.20 -9.68 4.41
N ALA A 30 -18.70 -10.06 3.24
CA ALA A 30 -19.49 -10.05 2.01
C ALA A 30 -20.70 -10.99 2.08
N ASP A 31 -20.51 -12.19 2.63
CA ASP A 31 -21.60 -13.17 2.83
C ASP A 31 -22.68 -12.62 3.76
N TYR A 32 -22.28 -11.97 4.86
CA TYR A 32 -23.22 -11.31 5.77
C TYR A 32 -23.99 -10.16 5.08
N LEU A 33 -23.29 -9.30 4.33
CA LEU A 33 -23.91 -8.17 3.62
C LEU A 33 -24.91 -8.65 2.56
N ALA A 34 -24.53 -9.64 1.76
CA ALA A 34 -25.39 -10.23 0.74
C ALA A 34 -26.63 -10.91 1.34
N LYS A 35 -26.43 -11.67 2.43
CA LYS A 35 -27.55 -12.27 3.18
C LYS A 35 -28.48 -11.20 3.75
N SER A 36 -27.92 -10.17 4.38
CA SER A 36 -28.68 -9.08 4.99
C SER A 36 -29.52 -8.34 3.94
N LEU A 37 -28.94 -8.06 2.77
CA LEU A 37 -29.68 -7.50 1.63
C LEU A 37 -30.83 -8.42 1.20
N ALA A 38 -30.55 -9.71 0.98
CA ALA A 38 -31.55 -10.68 0.54
C ALA A 38 -32.72 -10.87 1.53
N GLU A 39 -32.52 -10.58 2.82
CA GLU A 39 -33.55 -10.65 3.86
C GLU A 39 -34.44 -9.40 3.93
N GLN A 40 -34.02 -8.27 3.35
CA GLN A 40 -34.85 -7.06 3.29
C GLN A 40 -36.08 -7.30 2.40
N ASP A 41 -37.24 -6.74 2.78
CA ASP A 41 -38.51 -6.99 2.08
C ASP A 41 -38.46 -6.65 0.59
N TYR A 42 -37.77 -5.54 0.24
CA TYR A 42 -37.63 -5.11 -1.15
C TYR A 42 -36.91 -6.14 -2.01
N PHE A 43 -35.80 -6.70 -1.52
CA PHE A 43 -35.01 -7.68 -2.26
C PHE A 43 -35.64 -9.08 -2.23
N ARG A 44 -36.39 -9.44 -1.18
CA ARG A 44 -37.26 -10.64 -1.21
C ARG A 44 -38.30 -10.57 -2.32
N ALA A 45 -38.87 -9.38 -2.56
CA ALA A 45 -39.79 -9.16 -3.67
C ALA A 45 -39.06 -9.06 -5.03
N ASN A 46 -37.77 -8.70 -5.03
CA ASN A 46 -36.97 -8.45 -6.24
C ASN A 46 -35.58 -9.14 -6.17
N PRO A 47 -35.52 -10.49 -6.11
CA PRO A 47 -34.28 -11.21 -5.80
C PRO A 47 -33.16 -11.05 -6.85
N GLY A 48 -33.50 -10.65 -8.09
CA GLY A 48 -32.51 -10.38 -9.14
C GLY A 48 -31.80 -9.02 -9.02
N LEU A 49 -32.16 -8.20 -8.03
CA LEU A 49 -31.61 -6.86 -7.81
C LEU A 49 -30.56 -6.81 -6.69
N CYS A 50 -30.20 -7.94 -6.08
CA CYS A 50 -29.10 -8.02 -5.13
C CYS A 50 -28.28 -9.29 -5.34
N GLY A 51 -27.03 -9.30 -4.85
CA GLY A 51 -26.22 -10.50 -4.83
C GLY A 51 -24.75 -10.23 -4.55
N GLN A 52 -23.93 -11.23 -4.87
CA GLN A 52 -22.47 -11.13 -4.85
C GLN A 52 -21.93 -11.18 -6.27
N PHE A 53 -20.87 -10.42 -6.52
CA PHE A 53 -20.13 -10.41 -7.77
C PHE A 53 -18.68 -10.84 -7.50
N PRO A 54 -18.21 -11.92 -8.13
CA PRO A 54 -16.85 -12.42 -7.93
C PRO A 54 -15.83 -11.46 -8.53
N ILE A 55 -14.73 -11.24 -7.81
CA ILE A 55 -13.59 -10.50 -8.34
C ILE A 55 -12.75 -11.45 -9.18
N GLU A 56 -12.62 -11.15 -10.48
CA GLU A 56 -11.89 -12.01 -11.41
C GLU A 56 -10.42 -12.14 -11.00
N GLY A 57 -9.94 -13.38 -10.91
CA GLY A 57 -8.56 -13.68 -10.55
C GLY A 57 -8.23 -13.49 -9.07
N ASP A 58 -9.20 -13.14 -8.21
CA ASP A 58 -8.92 -12.93 -6.79
C ASP A 58 -8.47 -14.24 -6.11
N PRO A 59 -7.28 -14.27 -5.48
CA PRO A 59 -6.72 -15.49 -4.91
C PRO A 59 -7.50 -16.04 -3.70
N LEU A 60 -8.29 -15.19 -3.06
CA LEU A 60 -9.01 -15.48 -1.82
C LEU A 60 -10.51 -15.75 -2.08
N GLY A 61 -10.96 -15.59 -3.33
CA GLY A 61 -12.35 -15.78 -3.73
C GLY A 61 -13.28 -14.70 -3.19
N ARG A 62 -12.74 -13.50 -2.90
CA ARG A 62 -13.50 -12.37 -2.36
C ARG A 62 -14.50 -11.83 -3.38
N THR A 63 -15.58 -11.25 -2.89
CA THR A 63 -16.71 -10.81 -3.72
C THR A 63 -17.20 -9.44 -3.32
N VAL A 64 -17.69 -8.68 -4.28
CA VAL A 64 -18.44 -7.45 -4.05
C VAL A 64 -19.90 -7.82 -3.72
N ALA A 65 -20.45 -7.33 -2.61
CA ALA A 65 -21.88 -7.47 -2.33
C ALA A 65 -22.64 -6.21 -2.80
N TYR A 66 -23.79 -6.39 -3.46
CA TYR A 66 -24.55 -5.26 -4.03
C TYR A 66 -26.06 -5.44 -3.91
N GLY A 67 -26.79 -4.31 -3.90
CA GLY A 67 -28.24 -4.24 -3.92
C GLY A 67 -28.74 -2.97 -4.62
N LEU A 68 -29.62 -3.13 -5.61
CA LEU A 68 -30.22 -2.05 -6.39
C LEU A 68 -31.70 -1.86 -6.03
N VAL A 69 -32.02 -0.75 -5.36
CA VAL A 69 -33.40 -0.30 -5.18
C VAL A 69 -33.79 0.56 -6.37
N ARG A 70 -34.78 0.09 -7.13
CA ARG A 70 -35.31 0.78 -8.31
C ARG A 70 -36.50 1.67 -7.99
N GLY A 71 -36.45 2.86 -8.59
CA GLY A 71 -37.56 3.78 -8.70
C GLY A 71 -37.81 4.21 -10.16
N ASN A 72 -38.29 5.44 -10.33
CA ASN A 72 -38.59 6.04 -11.61
C ASN A 72 -37.35 6.74 -12.19
N GLY A 73 -37.12 6.56 -13.50
CA GLY A 73 -36.01 7.22 -14.20
C GLY A 73 -34.66 6.51 -14.08
N ARG A 74 -33.62 7.18 -14.61
CA ARG A 74 -32.27 6.64 -14.79
C ARG A 74 -31.31 7.07 -13.69
N ARG A 75 -31.57 8.22 -13.04
CA ARG A 75 -30.67 8.80 -12.04
C ARG A 75 -30.43 7.84 -10.90
N THR A 76 -29.18 7.67 -10.53
CA THR A 76 -28.75 6.70 -9.53
C THR A 76 -27.78 7.34 -8.55
N VAL A 77 -28.04 7.15 -7.25
CA VAL A 77 -27.08 7.43 -6.17
C VAL A 77 -26.45 6.10 -5.76
N ILE A 78 -25.12 6.06 -5.72
CA ILE A 78 -24.35 4.92 -5.23
C ILE A 78 -23.99 5.18 -3.77
N LEU A 79 -24.22 4.18 -2.91
CA LEU A 79 -23.70 4.13 -1.55
C LEU A 79 -22.65 3.04 -1.51
N THR A 80 -21.40 3.41 -1.20
CA THR A 80 -20.28 2.46 -1.21
C THR A 80 -19.43 2.55 0.04
N GLY A 81 -18.60 1.54 0.22
CA GLY A 81 -17.59 1.47 1.26
C GLY A 81 -16.92 0.09 1.28
N HIS A 82 -15.85 -0.01 2.05
CA HIS A 82 -15.11 -1.25 2.20
C HIS A 82 -15.46 -1.97 3.51
N TYR A 83 -15.43 -3.30 3.48
CA TYR A 83 -15.79 -4.13 4.63
C TYR A 83 -14.58 -4.78 5.30
N ASP A 84 -13.40 -4.70 4.68
CA ASP A 84 -12.14 -5.10 5.29
C ASP A 84 -11.70 -4.14 6.38
N VAL A 85 -10.81 -4.63 7.23
CA VAL A 85 -10.20 -3.87 8.31
C VAL A 85 -8.71 -4.21 8.36
N VAL A 86 -7.90 -3.32 8.93
CA VAL A 86 -6.51 -3.68 9.29
C VAL A 86 -6.48 -4.71 10.42
N ASP A 87 -5.30 -5.27 10.70
CA ASP A 87 -5.13 -6.19 11.81
C ASP A 87 -5.40 -5.52 13.17
N THR A 88 -5.26 -6.29 14.25
CA THR A 88 -5.59 -5.83 15.61
C THR A 88 -4.46 -6.21 16.57
N GLU A 89 -3.22 -6.21 16.10
CA GLU A 89 -2.06 -6.54 16.92
C GLU A 89 -1.87 -5.55 18.08
N GLU A 90 -2.24 -4.28 17.89
CA GLU A 90 -2.12 -3.23 18.90
C GLU A 90 -3.09 -3.39 20.08
N TYR A 91 -4.14 -4.20 19.93
CA TYR A 91 -5.03 -4.57 21.03
C TYR A 91 -4.35 -5.51 22.03
N GLY A 92 -3.25 -6.18 21.65
CA GLY A 92 -2.52 -7.11 22.50
C GLY A 92 -3.42 -8.18 23.13
N GLU A 93 -3.40 -8.26 24.46
CA GLU A 93 -4.19 -9.22 25.24
C GLU A 93 -5.70 -8.97 25.15
N PHE A 94 -6.12 -7.76 24.75
CA PHE A 94 -7.51 -7.32 24.66
C PHE A 94 -8.13 -7.51 23.28
N ARG A 95 -7.52 -8.32 22.40
CA ARG A 95 -7.99 -8.53 21.00
C ARG A 95 -9.47 -8.87 20.86
N LYS A 96 -10.07 -9.54 21.85
CA LYS A 96 -11.52 -9.85 21.86
C LYS A 96 -12.42 -8.60 21.82
N TYR A 97 -11.94 -7.46 22.31
CA TYR A 97 -12.67 -6.19 22.31
C TYR A 97 -12.68 -5.51 20.95
N ALA A 98 -11.74 -5.84 20.06
CA ALA A 98 -11.72 -5.29 18.71
C ALA A 98 -12.98 -5.68 17.92
N TYR A 99 -13.48 -6.90 18.13
CA TYR A 99 -14.59 -7.46 17.37
C TYR A 99 -15.90 -7.54 18.18
N ASP A 100 -16.02 -6.80 19.28
CA ASP A 100 -17.24 -6.79 20.08
C ASP A 100 -17.53 -5.39 20.66
N VAL A 101 -18.40 -4.67 19.96
CA VAL A 101 -18.87 -3.32 20.36
C VAL A 101 -19.56 -3.33 21.73
N GLU A 102 -20.21 -4.43 22.10
CA GLU A 102 -20.89 -4.55 23.40
C GLU A 102 -19.92 -4.94 24.52
N ALA A 103 -18.85 -5.69 24.22
CA ALA A 103 -17.84 -6.02 25.20
C ALA A 103 -17.27 -4.75 25.85
N TRP A 104 -16.99 -3.71 25.05
CA TRP A 104 -16.55 -2.42 25.56
C TRP A 104 -17.51 -1.81 26.58
N LYS A 105 -18.82 -1.87 26.34
CA LYS A 105 -19.85 -1.36 27.25
C LYS A 105 -19.95 -2.15 28.55
N ASN A 106 -19.62 -3.44 28.49
CA ASN A 106 -19.73 -4.36 29.61
C ASN A 106 -18.39 -4.56 30.36
N ALA A 107 -17.30 -3.92 29.90
CA ALA A 107 -16.00 -3.98 30.55
C ALA A 107 -16.09 -3.43 31.99
N SER A 108 -15.51 -4.15 32.95
CA SER A 108 -15.51 -3.74 34.36
C SER A 108 -14.32 -4.31 35.13
N GLY A 109 -14.03 -3.74 36.30
CA GLY A 109 -12.97 -4.23 37.20
C GLY A 109 -11.56 -4.14 36.58
N PRO A 110 -10.67 -5.10 36.89
CA PRO A 110 -9.28 -5.08 36.42
C PRO A 110 -9.14 -5.09 34.89
N GLU A 111 -10.11 -5.67 34.19
CA GLU A 111 -10.12 -5.72 32.73
C GLU A 111 -10.38 -4.35 32.10
N LEU A 112 -11.31 -3.58 32.68
CA LEU A 112 -11.54 -2.19 32.26
C LEU A 112 -10.31 -1.32 32.59
N GLU A 113 -9.70 -1.50 33.76
CA GLU A 113 -8.49 -0.77 34.14
C GLU A 113 -7.37 -0.98 33.11
N GLY A 114 -7.10 -2.24 32.73
CA GLY A 114 -6.11 -2.58 31.70
C GLY A 114 -6.45 -2.04 30.30
N LEU A 115 -7.73 -2.11 29.89
CA LEU A 115 -8.17 -1.50 28.63
C LEU A 115 -7.93 0.01 28.62
N LEU A 116 -8.36 0.70 29.68
CA LEU A 116 -8.17 2.14 29.80
C LEU A 116 -6.70 2.49 29.79
N GLU A 117 -5.82 1.72 30.44
CA GLU A 117 -4.36 1.94 30.44
C GLU A 117 -3.74 2.00 29.03
N MET A 118 -4.29 1.26 28.07
CA MET A 118 -3.85 1.24 26.68
C MET A 118 -4.35 2.44 25.85
N LEU A 119 -5.39 3.14 26.32
CA LEU A 119 -5.99 4.27 25.62
C LEU A 119 -5.23 5.58 25.86
N THR A 120 -5.20 6.43 24.83
CA THR A 120 -4.77 7.83 24.95
C THR A 120 -5.70 8.59 25.91
N PRO A 121 -5.26 9.72 26.50
CA PRO A 121 -6.11 10.50 27.39
C PRO A 121 -7.45 10.90 26.76
N GLU A 122 -7.43 11.27 25.48
CA GLU A 122 -8.62 11.63 24.71
C GLU A 122 -9.55 10.44 24.51
N ALA A 123 -9.03 9.27 24.10
CA ALA A 123 -9.85 8.06 23.95
C ALA A 123 -10.47 7.60 25.28
N ARG A 124 -9.79 7.79 26.41
CA ARG A 124 -10.36 7.51 27.75
C ARG A 124 -11.50 8.46 28.09
N GLU A 125 -11.37 9.74 27.76
CA GLU A 125 -12.43 10.74 27.98
C GLU A 125 -13.66 10.40 27.14
N ASP A 126 -13.45 10.09 25.86
CA ASP A 126 -14.49 9.66 24.95
C ASP A 126 -15.19 8.37 25.43
N PHE A 127 -14.43 7.39 25.92
CA PHE A 127 -15.00 6.20 26.56
C PHE A 127 -15.86 6.55 27.78
N CYS A 128 -15.33 7.38 28.71
CA CYS A 128 -16.04 7.77 29.93
C CYS A 128 -17.31 8.57 29.66
N SER A 129 -17.39 9.30 28.54
CA SER A 129 -18.58 10.06 28.16
C SER A 129 -19.80 9.17 27.86
N GLY A 130 -19.57 7.94 27.39
CA GLY A 130 -20.62 7.04 26.88
C GLY A 130 -21.22 7.45 25.53
N GLU A 131 -20.70 8.49 24.88
CA GLU A 131 -21.18 9.01 23.59
C GLU A 131 -20.56 8.28 22.38
N TRP A 132 -19.54 7.47 22.62
CA TRP A 132 -18.72 6.83 21.59
C TRP A 132 -18.86 5.30 21.62
N LEU A 133 -18.84 4.70 20.43
CA LEU A 133 -18.82 3.25 20.24
C LEU A 133 -17.41 2.84 19.81
N PHE A 134 -16.83 1.86 20.50
CA PHE A 134 -15.47 1.38 20.27
C PHE A 134 -15.48 0.02 19.57
N GLY A 135 -14.44 -0.25 18.78
CA GLY A 135 -14.22 -1.52 18.09
C GLY A 135 -13.49 -1.32 16.77
N ARG A 136 -12.86 -2.36 16.25
CA ARG A 136 -12.19 -2.32 14.95
C ARG A 136 -13.23 -2.23 13.83
N GLY A 137 -13.06 -1.24 12.96
CA GLY A 137 -13.93 -0.95 11.83
C GLY A 137 -15.22 -0.23 12.20
N VAL A 138 -15.44 0.12 13.47
CA VAL A 138 -16.62 0.95 13.82
C VAL A 138 -16.54 2.32 13.17
N ASN A 139 -15.32 2.83 13.01
CA ASN A 139 -15.01 4.06 12.31
C ASN A 139 -14.69 3.76 10.84
N ASP A 140 -13.78 2.81 10.60
CA ASP A 140 -13.13 2.60 9.30
C ASP A 140 -13.34 1.18 8.71
N MET A 141 -14.38 0.95 7.90
CA MET A 141 -15.54 1.83 7.70
C MET A 141 -16.89 1.12 7.83
N LYS A 142 -16.94 0.03 8.60
CA LYS A 142 -18.17 -0.78 8.80
C LYS A 142 -19.32 0.03 9.40
N GLY A 143 -19.04 1.08 10.16
CA GLY A 143 -20.06 2.04 10.60
C GLY A 143 -20.78 2.71 9.43
N GLY A 144 -20.03 3.28 8.50
CA GLY A 144 -20.57 3.83 7.25
C GLY A 144 -21.37 2.80 6.45
N LEU A 145 -20.81 1.59 6.26
CA LEU A 145 -21.51 0.51 5.56
C LEU A 145 -22.83 0.11 6.23
N ALA A 146 -22.88 0.04 7.57
CA ALA A 146 -24.09 -0.26 8.31
C ALA A 146 -25.19 0.79 8.06
N VAL A 147 -24.81 2.07 7.96
CA VAL A 147 -25.71 3.15 7.57
C VAL A 147 -26.19 2.97 6.14
N GLY A 148 -25.28 2.75 5.19
CA GLY A 148 -25.62 2.57 3.78
C GLY A 148 -26.59 1.41 3.53
N LEU A 149 -26.36 0.27 4.20
CA LEU A 149 -27.20 -0.91 4.12
C LEU A 149 -28.62 -0.64 4.66
N ALA A 150 -28.73 0.04 5.80
CA ALA A 150 -30.00 0.36 6.43
C ALA A 150 -30.80 1.41 5.63
N VAL A 151 -30.14 2.47 5.14
CA VAL A 151 -30.76 3.50 4.28
C VAL A 151 -31.28 2.89 2.98
N THR A 152 -30.54 1.95 2.38
CA THR A 152 -31.00 1.21 1.20
C THR A 152 -32.29 0.45 1.49
N GLY A 153 -32.36 -0.27 2.61
CA GLY A 153 -33.58 -0.97 3.04
C GLY A 153 -34.75 -0.03 3.31
N TRP A 154 -34.48 1.15 3.89
CA TRP A 154 -35.50 2.18 4.16
C TRP A 154 -36.16 2.68 2.87
N PHE A 155 -35.37 3.00 1.84
CA PHE A 155 -35.91 3.39 0.54
C PHE A 155 -36.62 2.23 -0.18
N GLY A 156 -36.11 1.01 -0.05
CA GLY A 156 -36.79 -0.19 -0.55
C GLY A 156 -38.19 -0.35 0.06
N GLY A 157 -38.31 -0.16 1.37
CA GLY A 157 -39.61 -0.15 2.07
C GLY A 157 -40.57 0.89 1.52
N ARG A 158 -40.09 2.12 1.28
CA ARG A 158 -40.92 3.19 0.68
C ARG A 158 -41.44 2.84 -0.70
N VAL A 159 -40.63 2.19 -1.53
CA VAL A 159 -41.07 1.75 -2.86
C VAL A 159 -42.18 0.70 -2.72
N LEU A 160 -42.03 -0.28 -1.83
CA LEU A 160 -43.06 -1.28 -1.56
C LEU A 160 -44.36 -0.68 -1.01
N GLU A 161 -44.27 0.35 -0.18
CA GLU A 161 -45.43 1.08 0.36
C GLU A 161 -46.13 1.98 -0.67
N GLY A 162 -45.63 2.05 -1.91
CA GLY A 162 -46.20 2.89 -2.96
C GLY A 162 -45.92 4.39 -2.77
N ARG A 163 -44.96 4.76 -1.92
CA ARG A 163 -44.54 6.17 -1.72
C ARG A 163 -43.60 6.66 -2.84
N GLY A 164 -43.17 5.76 -3.72
CA GLY A 164 -42.34 6.06 -4.88
C GLY A 164 -40.90 6.47 -4.55
N LEU A 165 -40.07 6.51 -5.59
CA LEU A 165 -38.68 6.99 -5.59
C LEU A 165 -38.39 7.54 -6.99
N GLU A 166 -37.96 8.78 -7.14
CA GLU A 166 -37.71 9.43 -8.46
C GLU A 166 -36.26 9.20 -8.98
N GLY A 167 -35.72 8.02 -8.68
CA GLY A 167 -34.40 7.56 -9.10
C GLY A 167 -34.11 6.16 -8.57
N ASN A 168 -32.84 5.77 -8.56
CA ASN A 168 -32.39 4.46 -8.09
C ASN A 168 -31.31 4.63 -7.02
N ILE A 169 -31.21 3.66 -6.11
CA ILE A 169 -30.15 3.60 -5.10
C ILE A 169 -29.41 2.29 -5.30
N LEU A 170 -28.10 2.38 -5.50
CA LEU A 170 -27.22 1.23 -5.60
C LEU A 170 -26.33 1.19 -4.37
N PHE A 171 -26.54 0.21 -3.49
CA PHE A 171 -25.58 -0.14 -2.45
C PHE A 171 -24.57 -1.13 -3.02
N LEU A 172 -23.29 -0.89 -2.78
CA LEU A 172 -22.21 -1.77 -3.19
C LEU A 172 -21.10 -1.74 -2.15
N SER A 173 -20.63 -2.89 -1.68
CA SER A 173 -19.57 -2.97 -0.68
C SER A 173 -18.41 -3.82 -1.18
N VAL A 174 -17.18 -3.37 -0.95
CA VAL A 174 -15.99 -3.95 -1.55
C VAL A 174 -14.97 -4.48 -0.52
N PRO A 175 -14.14 -5.47 -0.90
CA PRO A 175 -12.97 -5.88 -0.14
C PRO A 175 -11.70 -5.05 -0.43
N ASP A 176 -10.70 -5.27 0.41
CA ASP A 176 -9.27 -5.03 0.15
C ASP A 176 -8.86 -3.58 -0.05
N GLU A 177 -9.65 -2.59 0.36
CA GLU A 177 -9.33 -1.17 0.21
C GLU A 177 -7.99 -0.86 0.87
N GLU A 178 -7.82 -1.33 2.11
CA GLU A 178 -6.71 -1.04 3.02
C GLU A 178 -5.35 -1.58 2.51
N ALA A 179 -5.41 -2.49 1.54
CA ALA A 179 -4.24 -3.16 0.99
C ALA A 179 -4.03 -2.81 -0.49
N TYR A 180 -4.81 -3.40 -1.41
CA TYR A 180 -4.55 -3.32 -2.85
C TYR A 180 -5.75 -2.89 -3.70
N SER A 181 -6.85 -2.51 -3.05
CA SER A 181 -8.17 -2.20 -3.59
C SER A 181 -8.57 -3.20 -4.69
N ALA A 182 -8.42 -4.50 -4.42
CA ALA A 182 -8.92 -5.53 -5.33
C ALA A 182 -10.43 -5.45 -5.51
N GLY A 183 -11.15 -5.04 -4.46
CA GLY A 183 -12.59 -4.88 -4.48
C GLY A 183 -13.08 -3.83 -5.46
N MET A 184 -12.70 -2.56 -5.28
CA MET A 184 -13.18 -1.49 -6.16
C MET A 184 -12.67 -1.66 -7.60
N ARG A 185 -11.41 -2.07 -7.80
CA ARG A 185 -10.90 -2.41 -9.14
C ARG A 185 -11.74 -3.51 -9.81
N GLY A 186 -12.10 -4.55 -9.05
CA GLY A 186 -12.97 -5.64 -9.51
C GLY A 186 -14.45 -5.24 -9.67
N ALA A 187 -14.90 -4.18 -8.99
CA ALA A 187 -16.26 -3.66 -9.06
C ALA A 187 -16.51 -2.78 -10.29
N VAL A 188 -15.48 -2.16 -10.88
CA VAL A 188 -15.65 -1.27 -12.05
C VAL A 188 -16.42 -1.94 -13.20
N PRO A 189 -16.10 -3.18 -13.63
CA PRO A 189 -16.90 -3.87 -14.65
C PRO A 189 -18.36 -4.12 -14.23
N LEU A 190 -18.62 -4.35 -12.94
CA LEU A 190 -19.97 -4.50 -12.40
C LEU A 190 -20.76 -3.19 -12.51
N PHE A 191 -20.16 -2.04 -12.18
CA PHE A 191 -20.81 -0.74 -12.36
C PHE A 191 -21.22 -0.52 -13.82
N VAL A 192 -20.31 -0.76 -14.77
CA VAL A 192 -20.61 -0.62 -16.20
C VAL A 192 -21.74 -1.55 -16.63
N ASP A 193 -21.71 -2.80 -16.18
CA ASP A 193 -22.72 -3.79 -16.53
C ASP A 193 -24.09 -3.49 -15.90
N LEU A 194 -24.15 -3.07 -14.64
CA LEU A 194 -25.39 -2.64 -13.98
C LEU A 194 -25.99 -1.41 -14.65
N ALA A 195 -25.17 -0.41 -14.97
CA ALA A 195 -25.62 0.78 -15.69
C ALA A 195 -26.25 0.43 -17.04
N ARG A 196 -25.62 -0.47 -17.79
CA ARG A 196 -26.16 -0.94 -19.07
C ARG A 196 -27.42 -1.80 -18.90
N ARG A 197 -27.42 -2.75 -17.96
CA ARG A 197 -28.53 -3.70 -17.76
C ARG A 197 -29.81 -3.01 -17.28
N TYR A 198 -29.68 -2.00 -16.44
CA TYR A 198 -30.81 -1.33 -15.79
C TYR A 198 -31.03 0.12 -16.25
N ASP A 199 -30.27 0.57 -17.25
CA ASP A 199 -30.30 1.93 -17.80
C ASP A 199 -30.08 3.02 -16.74
N LEU A 200 -28.98 2.90 -15.99
CA LEU A 200 -28.62 3.79 -14.89
C LEU A 200 -27.71 4.94 -15.36
N ASP A 201 -27.92 6.11 -14.77
CA ASP A 201 -27.03 7.27 -14.83
C ASP A 201 -26.53 7.58 -13.42
N TYR A 202 -25.25 7.35 -13.18
CA TYR A 202 -24.61 7.57 -11.88
C TYR A 202 -24.42 9.07 -11.65
N ALA A 203 -25.32 9.67 -10.87
CA ALA A 203 -25.31 11.11 -10.60
C ALA A 203 -24.44 11.48 -9.39
N CYS A 204 -24.31 10.57 -8.43
CA CYS A 204 -23.46 10.74 -7.27
C CYS A 204 -23.06 9.37 -6.72
N LEU A 205 -21.79 9.21 -6.36
CA LEU A 205 -21.29 8.16 -5.49
C LEU A 205 -20.96 8.77 -4.12
N LEU A 206 -21.51 8.17 -3.07
CA LEU A 206 -21.18 8.50 -1.69
C LEU A 206 -20.32 7.38 -1.15
N ASP A 207 -19.05 7.69 -0.93
CA ASP A 207 -18.12 6.84 -0.20
C ASP A 207 -18.31 7.10 1.29
N LEU A 208 -18.77 6.10 2.03
CA LEU A 208 -19.28 6.25 3.40
C LEU A 208 -18.18 6.27 4.46
N GLU A 209 -16.95 6.57 4.05
CA GLU A 209 -15.74 6.64 4.88
C GLU A 209 -15.90 7.62 6.03
N PRO A 210 -15.19 7.42 7.15
CA PRO A 210 -15.35 8.28 8.30
C PRO A 210 -14.89 9.71 8.01
N CYS A 211 -15.57 10.64 8.68
CA CYS A 211 -15.22 12.05 8.65
C CYS A 211 -14.55 12.49 9.94
N PHE A 212 -13.73 13.53 9.85
CA PHE A 212 -13.10 14.16 11.00
C PHE A 212 -13.83 15.47 11.35
N ASP A 213 -14.01 15.71 12.65
CA ASP A 213 -14.54 16.99 13.16
C ASP A 213 -13.37 17.93 13.45
N GLU A 214 -13.10 18.82 12.50
CA GLU A 214 -12.12 19.89 12.67
C GLU A 214 -12.85 21.22 12.89
N GLY A 215 -12.63 21.85 14.05
CA GLY A 215 -13.21 23.17 14.32
C GLY A 215 -14.74 23.22 14.41
N GLY A 216 -15.40 22.10 14.72
CA GLY A 216 -16.86 22.00 14.83
C GLY A 216 -17.57 21.80 13.49
N GLY A 217 -16.85 21.36 12.47
CA GLY A 217 -17.34 21.08 11.13
C GLY A 217 -16.87 19.70 10.68
N GLN A 218 -17.80 18.90 10.17
CA GLN A 218 -17.51 17.58 9.64
C GLN A 218 -16.98 17.69 8.20
N GLN A 219 -15.79 17.15 7.95
CA GLN A 219 -15.16 17.23 6.63
C GLN A 219 -15.85 16.34 5.60
N VAL A 220 -16.03 16.87 4.39
CA VAL A 220 -16.48 16.15 3.19
C VAL A 220 -15.47 16.39 2.10
N PHE A 221 -14.95 15.31 1.50
CA PHE A 221 -13.99 15.43 0.41
C PHE A 221 -14.66 15.19 -0.94
N ILE A 222 -14.28 15.99 -1.95
CA ILE A 222 -14.76 15.85 -3.33
C ILE A 222 -13.74 15.20 -4.27
N GLY A 223 -12.62 14.75 -3.73
CA GLY A 223 -11.50 14.17 -4.47
C GLY A 223 -10.63 13.32 -3.55
N SER A 224 -9.72 12.54 -4.14
CA SER A 224 -8.73 11.73 -3.44
C SER A 224 -7.36 11.88 -4.08
N VAL A 225 -6.32 11.78 -3.27
CA VAL A 225 -4.94 11.80 -3.73
C VAL A 225 -4.60 10.53 -4.51
N GLY A 226 -3.78 10.64 -5.54
CA GLY A 226 -3.21 9.48 -6.21
C GLY A 226 -2.07 8.87 -5.41
N LYS A 227 -1.82 7.57 -5.59
CA LYS A 227 -0.76 6.80 -4.91
C LYS A 227 -0.05 5.89 -5.90
N MET A 228 1.27 5.92 -5.84
CA MET A 228 2.17 5.04 -6.58
C MET A 228 3.25 4.50 -5.66
N LEU A 229 3.67 3.24 -5.87
CA LEU A 229 4.82 2.66 -5.18
C LEU A 229 6.00 2.41 -6.13
N PRO A 230 6.91 3.39 -6.34
CA PRO A 230 8.17 3.12 -7.02
C PRO A 230 9.00 2.05 -6.30
N ALA A 231 9.46 1.06 -7.06
CA ALA A 231 10.41 0.03 -6.64
C ALA A 231 11.73 0.22 -7.37
N VAL A 232 12.84 0.07 -6.64
CA VAL A 232 14.19 0.30 -7.12
C VAL A 232 15.04 -0.93 -6.84
N LEU A 233 15.71 -1.43 -7.88
CA LEU A 233 16.72 -2.48 -7.75
C LEU A 233 18.05 -1.98 -8.30
N VAL A 234 19.09 -2.02 -7.48
CA VAL A 234 20.46 -1.67 -7.89
C VAL A 234 21.30 -2.93 -7.96
N GLN A 235 22.00 -3.09 -9.08
CA GLN A 235 23.12 -4.01 -9.23
C GLN A 235 24.42 -3.21 -9.27
N GLY A 236 25.33 -3.57 -8.37
CA GLY A 236 26.69 -3.04 -8.31
C GLY A 236 27.69 -3.97 -9.02
N ALA A 237 28.88 -4.09 -8.44
CA ALA A 237 29.92 -4.98 -8.92
C ALA A 237 30.56 -5.72 -7.74
N LYS A 238 30.62 -7.05 -7.84
CA LYS A 238 31.12 -7.90 -6.75
C LYS A 238 32.64 -7.75 -6.60
N ALA A 239 33.11 -7.59 -5.38
CA ALA A 239 34.53 -7.63 -5.03
C ALA A 239 34.71 -8.18 -3.60
N HIS A 240 35.88 -8.75 -3.33
CA HIS A 240 36.27 -9.10 -1.96
C HIS A 240 36.44 -7.81 -1.15
N VAL A 241 36.10 -7.82 0.16
CA VAL A 241 36.12 -6.57 0.97
C VAL A 241 37.49 -5.90 1.03
N VAL A 242 38.58 -6.68 0.96
CA VAL A 242 39.96 -6.16 0.95
C VAL A 242 40.30 -5.42 -0.34
N GLU A 243 39.52 -5.65 -1.39
CA GLU A 243 39.62 -4.99 -2.70
C GLU A 243 38.34 -4.20 -2.99
N ALA A 244 37.71 -3.60 -1.97
CA ALA A 244 36.41 -2.94 -2.09
C ALA A 244 36.33 -1.90 -3.23
N PHE A 245 37.43 -1.21 -3.53
CA PHE A 245 37.54 -0.23 -4.64
C PHE A 245 37.56 -0.85 -6.04
N LYS A 246 37.70 -2.17 -6.16
CA LYS A 246 37.55 -2.90 -7.44
C LYS A 246 36.10 -3.31 -7.72
N GLY A 247 35.21 -3.14 -6.74
CA GLY A 247 33.77 -3.40 -6.87
C GLY A 247 32.95 -2.12 -6.76
N LEU A 248 31.64 -2.30 -6.66
CA LEU A 248 30.68 -1.22 -6.44
C LEU A 248 29.58 -1.73 -5.52
N ASN A 249 29.42 -1.09 -4.36
CA ASN A 249 28.42 -1.51 -3.38
C ASN A 249 27.04 -1.00 -3.77
N ALA A 250 26.14 -1.93 -4.13
CA ALA A 250 24.77 -1.60 -4.52
C ALA A 250 23.99 -0.84 -3.43
N VAL A 251 24.24 -1.16 -2.15
CA VAL A 251 23.61 -0.47 -1.01
C VAL A 251 24.01 1.00 -0.97
N GLY A 252 25.26 1.30 -1.27
CA GLY A 252 25.76 2.67 -1.26
C GLY A 252 25.12 3.56 -2.33
N VAL A 253 24.90 3.01 -3.53
CA VAL A 253 24.19 3.70 -4.61
C VAL A 253 22.71 3.88 -4.26
N LEU A 254 22.04 2.84 -3.76
CA LEU A 254 20.65 2.91 -3.33
C LEU A 254 20.45 3.95 -2.21
N ALA A 255 21.38 4.01 -1.24
CA ALA A 255 21.35 4.99 -0.16
C ALA A 255 21.50 6.44 -0.68
N ARG A 256 22.20 6.67 -1.79
CA ARG A 256 22.24 8.01 -2.41
C ARG A 256 20.87 8.40 -2.97
N LEU A 257 20.17 7.49 -3.63
CA LEU A 257 18.81 7.76 -4.12
C LEU A 257 17.84 8.02 -2.96
N PHE A 258 17.93 7.24 -1.88
CA PHE A 258 17.15 7.45 -0.66
C PHE A 258 17.33 8.86 -0.11
N LEU A 259 18.56 9.34 0.06
CA LEU A 259 18.83 10.69 0.59
C LEU A 259 18.29 11.82 -0.29
N GLU A 260 18.07 11.57 -1.58
CA GLU A 260 17.51 12.55 -2.53
C GLU A 260 15.98 12.51 -2.57
N THR A 261 15.34 11.44 -2.10
CA THR A 261 13.90 11.20 -2.29
C THR A 261 13.11 11.15 -0.99
N GLU A 262 13.71 10.65 0.09
CA GLU A 262 13.07 10.54 1.40
C GLU A 262 12.68 11.92 1.94
N LEU A 263 11.39 12.10 2.22
CA LEU A 263 10.80 13.35 2.72
C LEU A 263 11.14 14.59 1.88
N ALA A 264 11.53 14.39 0.61
CA ALA A 264 12.01 15.44 -0.25
C ALA A 264 10.85 16.35 -0.72
N PRO A 265 10.86 17.65 -0.38
CA PRO A 265 9.76 18.56 -0.72
C PRO A 265 9.52 18.72 -2.22
N GLU A 266 10.49 18.39 -3.08
CA GLU A 266 10.32 18.48 -4.54
C GLU A 266 9.25 17.53 -5.10
N PHE A 267 8.89 16.49 -4.34
CA PHE A 267 7.85 15.53 -4.70
C PHE A 267 6.50 15.80 -4.03
N ALA A 268 6.46 16.74 -3.07
CA ALA A 268 5.21 17.19 -2.48
C ALA A 268 4.45 18.07 -3.49
N GLU A 269 3.12 18.07 -3.40
CA GLU A 269 2.26 18.92 -4.23
C GLU A 269 1.30 19.72 -3.37
N VAL A 270 1.00 20.95 -3.79
CA VAL A 270 -0.07 21.75 -3.21
C VAL A 270 -1.11 22.00 -4.30
N CYS A 271 -2.33 21.53 -4.08
CA CYS A 271 -3.44 21.72 -5.01
C CYS A 271 -4.66 22.22 -4.24
N GLU A 272 -5.23 23.35 -4.67
CA GLU A 272 -6.46 23.92 -4.08
C GLU A 272 -6.43 24.08 -2.54
N GLY A 273 -5.25 24.41 -2.00
CA GLY A 273 -5.04 24.59 -0.56
C GLY A 273 -4.65 23.33 0.20
N GLU A 274 -4.75 22.15 -0.42
CA GLU A 274 -4.37 20.86 0.18
C GLU A 274 -2.91 20.53 -0.08
N LEU A 275 -2.25 19.95 0.92
CA LEU A 275 -0.86 19.50 0.84
C LEU A 275 -0.82 17.97 0.71
N CYS A 276 -0.30 17.49 -0.41
CA CYS A 276 0.11 16.11 -0.58
C CYS A 276 1.52 15.94 0.02
N PRO A 277 1.74 15.01 0.97
CA PRO A 277 3.03 14.83 1.62
C PRO A 277 4.10 14.29 0.65
N PRO A 278 5.40 14.47 0.98
CA PRO A 278 6.50 13.94 0.19
C PRO A 278 6.62 12.40 0.32
N PRO A 279 7.51 11.76 -0.46
CA PRO A 279 7.73 10.32 -0.42
C PRO A 279 8.24 9.81 0.91
N THR A 280 7.85 8.58 1.23
CA THR A 280 8.35 7.82 2.38
C THR A 280 8.81 6.44 1.94
N TRP A 281 10.04 6.08 2.28
CA TRP A 281 10.58 4.75 2.01
C TRP A 281 10.09 3.73 3.04
N PHE A 282 9.55 2.61 2.55
CA PHE A 282 9.11 1.50 3.39
C PHE A 282 10.15 0.37 3.46
N ASN A 283 11.08 0.31 2.51
CA ASN A 283 12.10 -0.73 2.47
C ASN A 283 13.39 -0.23 1.81
N LEU A 284 14.54 -0.49 2.44
CA LEU A 284 15.87 -0.27 1.87
C LEU A 284 16.83 -1.34 2.42
N ARG A 285 17.19 -2.33 1.60
CA ARG A 285 18.11 -3.41 2.04
C ARG A 285 18.96 -4.00 0.92
N ASP A 286 20.03 -4.69 1.30
CA ASP A 286 20.73 -5.58 0.39
C ASP A 286 19.91 -6.85 0.09
N ARG A 287 20.32 -7.55 -0.96
CA ARG A 287 19.67 -8.78 -1.44
C ARG A 287 20.51 -10.04 -1.16
N LYS A 288 21.41 -10.02 -0.15
CA LYS A 288 22.17 -11.22 0.23
C LYS A 288 21.30 -12.12 1.09
N GLU A 289 21.18 -13.39 0.71
CA GLU A 289 20.52 -14.41 1.53
C GLU A 289 21.44 -14.96 2.63
N GLY A 290 22.77 -14.85 2.45
CA GLY A 290 23.77 -15.37 3.37
C GLY A 290 24.97 -14.45 3.55
N TYR A 291 25.68 -14.62 4.66
CA TYR A 291 26.90 -13.88 4.95
C TYR A 291 28.08 -14.40 4.13
N ASP A 292 28.76 -13.50 3.43
CA ASP A 292 30.09 -13.72 2.86
C ASP A 292 30.90 -12.40 2.89
N VAL A 293 32.23 -12.51 2.77
CA VAL A 293 33.17 -11.37 2.83
C VAL A 293 33.28 -10.67 1.47
N SER A 294 32.14 -10.28 0.90
CA SER A 294 32.07 -9.56 -0.37
C SER A 294 31.13 -8.37 -0.34
N VAL A 295 31.46 -7.39 -1.19
CA VAL A 295 30.63 -6.21 -1.47
C VAL A 295 29.26 -6.67 -1.99
N PRO A 296 28.14 -6.17 -1.42
CA PRO A 296 26.80 -6.49 -1.90
C PRO A 296 26.62 -6.22 -3.39
N LEU A 297 26.29 -7.28 -4.15
CA LEU A 297 26.03 -7.18 -5.58
C LEU A 297 24.69 -6.51 -5.87
N ARG A 298 23.66 -6.81 -5.07
CA ARG A 298 22.30 -6.30 -5.26
C ARG A 298 21.75 -5.67 -4.00
N ALA A 299 20.99 -4.61 -4.19
CA ALA A 299 20.21 -3.93 -3.16
C ALA A 299 18.88 -3.49 -3.76
N GLY A 300 17.82 -3.48 -2.97
CA GLY A 300 16.52 -3.05 -3.43
C GLY A 300 15.71 -2.37 -2.34
N GLY A 301 14.67 -1.67 -2.78
CA GLY A 301 13.77 -0.97 -1.90
C GLY A 301 12.59 -0.37 -2.65
N TYR A 302 11.65 0.19 -1.90
CA TYR A 302 10.46 0.84 -2.46
C TYR A 302 9.98 1.94 -1.53
N MET A 303 9.29 2.92 -2.13
CA MET A 303 8.74 4.09 -1.45
C MET A 303 7.28 4.29 -1.84
N SER A 304 6.51 4.93 -0.97
CA SER A 304 5.18 5.44 -1.32
C SER A 304 5.32 6.87 -1.80
N VAL A 305 4.71 7.19 -2.94
CA VAL A 305 4.64 8.54 -3.49
C VAL A 305 3.18 8.87 -3.72
N LEU A 306 2.72 9.95 -3.08
CA LEU A 306 1.38 10.49 -3.26
C LEU A 306 1.42 11.64 -4.28
N GLY A 307 0.29 11.94 -4.94
CA GLY A 307 0.18 13.10 -5.80
C GLY A 307 -1.19 13.39 -6.38
N PHE A 308 -1.45 14.66 -6.65
CA PHE A 308 -2.68 15.15 -7.28
C PHE A 308 -2.54 15.21 -8.81
N GLN A 309 -1.38 15.65 -9.31
CA GLN A 309 -1.17 15.92 -10.73
C GLN A 309 -0.01 15.11 -11.33
N LYS A 310 0.98 14.70 -10.52
CA LYS A 310 2.07 13.85 -11.00
C LYS A 310 1.55 12.53 -11.57
N THR A 311 2.13 12.16 -12.70
CA THR A 311 1.84 10.94 -13.45
C THR A 311 2.94 9.91 -13.22
N ALA A 312 2.67 8.64 -13.54
CA ALA A 312 3.67 7.60 -13.51
C ALA A 312 4.87 7.93 -14.43
N GLU A 313 4.63 8.51 -15.60
CA GLU A 313 5.67 8.89 -16.54
C GLU A 313 6.56 10.00 -15.97
N THR A 314 5.96 11.09 -15.49
CA THR A 314 6.73 12.23 -14.94
C THR A 314 7.53 11.85 -13.68
N LEU A 315 6.97 10.96 -12.84
CA LEU A 315 7.65 10.47 -11.66
C LEU A 315 8.82 9.55 -12.05
N MET A 316 8.59 8.63 -12.99
CA MET A 316 9.63 7.72 -13.49
C MET A 316 10.79 8.50 -14.14
N GLU A 317 10.50 9.49 -14.99
CA GLU A 317 11.51 10.36 -15.60
C GLU A 317 12.39 11.02 -14.54
N ARG A 318 11.78 11.56 -13.49
CA ARG A 318 12.53 12.20 -12.39
C ARG A 318 13.38 11.20 -11.61
N LEU A 319 12.85 10.01 -11.33
CA LEU A 319 13.61 8.95 -10.64
C LEU A 319 14.78 8.45 -11.49
N VAL A 320 14.66 8.40 -12.81
CA VAL A 320 15.77 8.07 -13.71
C VAL A 320 16.90 9.10 -13.59
N GLU A 321 16.57 10.39 -13.54
CA GLU A 321 17.55 11.47 -13.34
C GLU A 321 18.26 11.35 -11.99
N LEU A 322 17.51 11.17 -10.91
CA LEU A 322 18.06 11.00 -9.56
C LEU A 322 18.88 9.72 -9.44
N GLY A 323 18.50 8.64 -10.12
CA GLY A 323 19.29 7.42 -10.19
C GLY A 323 20.66 7.65 -10.84
N ARG A 324 20.72 8.46 -11.91
CA ARG A 324 21.99 8.81 -12.58
C ARG A 324 22.85 9.66 -11.66
N LYS A 325 22.25 10.62 -10.97
CA LYS A 325 22.92 11.44 -9.95
C LYS A 325 23.47 10.55 -8.82
N ALA A 326 22.68 9.61 -8.31
CA ALA A 326 23.06 8.68 -7.25
C ALA A 326 24.30 7.85 -7.60
N PHE A 327 24.34 7.28 -8.81
CA PHE A 327 25.55 6.60 -9.31
C PHE A 327 26.75 7.54 -9.39
N SER A 328 26.59 8.69 -10.06
CA SER A 328 27.67 9.65 -10.27
C SER A 328 28.29 10.11 -8.95
N GLU A 329 27.47 10.47 -7.97
CA GLU A 329 27.93 10.94 -6.67
C GLU A 329 28.56 9.84 -5.83
N TYR A 330 28.00 8.62 -5.86
CA TYR A 330 28.59 7.50 -5.14
C TYR A 330 29.97 7.13 -5.71
N LEU A 331 30.11 7.13 -7.04
CA LEU A 331 31.37 6.90 -7.73
C LEU A 331 32.40 7.99 -7.41
N ALA A 332 31.99 9.26 -7.44
CA ALA A 332 32.85 10.38 -7.05
C ALA A 332 33.32 10.26 -5.59
N ARG A 333 32.43 9.86 -4.67
CA ARG A 333 32.79 9.57 -3.29
C ARG A 333 33.81 8.44 -3.20
N MET A 334 33.56 7.32 -3.87
CA MET A 334 34.44 6.15 -3.84
C MET A 334 35.86 6.53 -4.33
N GLU A 335 35.95 7.28 -5.42
CA GLU A 335 37.21 7.78 -5.96
C GLU A 335 37.91 8.74 -5.01
N GLY A 336 37.17 9.65 -4.36
CA GLY A 336 37.72 10.54 -3.34
C GLY A 336 38.29 9.79 -2.13
N GLN A 337 37.60 8.74 -1.67
CA GLN A 337 38.10 7.88 -0.57
C GLN A 337 39.32 7.06 -0.98
N ARG A 338 39.37 6.59 -2.23
CA ARG A 338 40.54 5.88 -2.78
C ARG A 338 41.79 6.77 -2.74
N ARG A 339 41.66 8.02 -3.21
CA ARG A 339 42.76 9.01 -3.20
C ARG A 339 43.23 9.32 -1.78
N ALA A 340 42.32 9.55 -0.85
CA ALA A 340 42.68 9.82 0.55
C ALA A 340 43.46 8.66 1.19
N LEU A 341 43.13 7.40 0.87
CA LEU A 341 43.89 6.24 1.35
C LEU A 341 45.26 6.09 0.67
N GLU A 342 45.36 6.45 -0.61
CA GLU A 342 46.65 6.51 -1.32
C GLU A 342 47.57 7.58 -0.73
N GLU A 343 47.03 8.73 -0.37
CA GLU A 343 47.76 9.79 0.36
C GLU A 343 48.20 9.32 1.76
N MET A 344 47.35 8.62 2.50
CA MET A 344 47.74 8.03 3.80
C MET A 344 48.85 6.99 3.68
N ARG A 345 48.88 6.21 2.59
CA ARG A 345 49.96 5.26 2.30
C ARG A 345 51.25 5.96 1.86
N GLY A 346 51.14 7.03 1.06
CA GLY A 346 52.28 7.82 0.59
C GLY A 346 52.91 8.70 1.67
N GLY A 347 52.14 9.19 2.64
CA GLY A 347 52.64 10.00 3.76
C GLY A 347 53.41 9.24 4.84
N GLY A 348 53.56 7.91 4.70
CA GLY A 348 54.34 7.06 5.61
C GLY A 348 55.82 6.90 5.24
N GLU A 349 56.21 7.25 4.00
CA GLU A 349 57.60 7.05 3.54
C GLU A 349 58.53 8.22 3.87
N ASP A 350 58.02 9.42 4.16
CA ASP A 350 58.84 10.58 4.56
C ASP A 350 59.13 10.64 6.08
N GLY A 351 58.68 9.65 6.86
CA GLY A 351 58.92 9.54 8.31
C GLY A 351 59.95 8.49 8.73
N ALA A 352 60.48 7.69 7.78
CA ALA A 352 61.37 6.56 8.06
C ALA A 352 62.86 6.85 7.83
N GLU A 353 63.25 8.12 7.68
CA GLU A 353 64.65 8.58 7.60
C GLU A 353 65.03 9.48 8.80
N ALA A 354 64.51 9.21 9.99
CA ALA A 354 64.96 9.85 11.23
C ALA A 354 64.92 8.91 12.44
N ALA A 355 65.46 7.70 12.29
CA ALA A 355 65.81 6.84 13.42
C ALA A 355 67.12 6.11 13.15
N GLY A 356 68.15 6.87 12.81
CA GLY A 356 69.53 6.44 12.90
C GLY A 356 69.97 6.38 14.36
N ASN A 357 70.31 5.18 14.82
CA ASN A 357 71.34 4.91 15.81
C ASN A 357 71.06 5.23 17.30
N CYS A 358 70.44 4.27 17.99
CA CYS A 358 70.73 3.84 19.37
C CYS A 358 70.38 2.34 19.40
N GLY A 359 71.29 1.37 19.40
CA GLY A 359 72.27 1.10 20.45
C GLY A 359 71.86 -0.17 21.22
N SER A 360 72.38 -1.33 20.79
CA SER A 360 72.70 -2.56 21.54
C SER A 360 71.98 -2.91 22.87
N GLY A 361 71.49 -4.15 22.97
CA GLY A 361 71.66 -4.96 24.20
C GLY A 361 70.41 -5.60 24.83
N ILE A 362 70.31 -6.93 24.68
CA ILE A 362 70.07 -7.94 25.73
C ILE A 362 68.90 -7.79 26.74
N ALA A 363 68.00 -8.80 26.65
CA ALA A 363 67.33 -9.60 27.69
C ALA A 363 66.29 -9.07 28.70
N ASP A 364 65.37 -10.02 28.97
CA ASP A 364 64.73 -10.41 30.23
C ASP A 364 63.53 -9.63 30.83
N SER A 365 62.40 -10.35 30.82
CA SER A 365 61.46 -10.63 31.93
C SER A 365 60.75 -9.52 32.71
N ALA A 366 59.42 -9.67 32.71
CA ALA A 366 58.49 -9.67 33.86
C ALA A 366 58.04 -8.35 34.53
N GLU A 367 56.79 -8.43 35.01
CA GLU A 367 56.06 -7.53 35.93
C GLU A 367 55.68 -6.15 35.35
N THR A 368 54.43 -5.68 35.37
CA THR A 368 53.53 -5.65 36.52
C THR A 368 52.11 -5.36 36.04
N ALA A 369 51.15 -6.17 36.45
CA ALA A 369 49.73 -5.87 36.34
C ALA A 369 49.30 -4.96 37.50
N GLY A 370 48.79 -3.77 37.18
CA GLY A 370 48.11 -2.88 38.12
C GLY A 370 46.61 -2.90 37.87
N LYS A 371 45.86 -3.42 38.85
CA LYS A 371 44.41 -3.25 39.05
C LYS A 371 44.05 -1.74 38.94
N TRP A 372 42.81 -1.38 38.59
CA TRP A 372 41.74 -1.09 39.54
C TRP A 372 40.38 -1.34 38.85
N GLY A 373 39.49 -2.04 39.55
CA GLY A 373 38.16 -2.39 39.07
C GLY A 373 37.03 -1.65 39.77
N SER A 374 35.87 -2.32 39.71
CA SER A 374 34.55 -2.09 40.37
C SER A 374 33.48 -1.75 39.32
N SER A 375 32.26 -2.27 39.38
CA SER A 375 31.55 -3.30 40.16
C SER A 375 30.19 -3.47 39.45
N VAL A 376 29.49 -4.60 39.43
CA VAL A 376 28.54 -5.15 40.42
C VAL A 376 27.90 -6.34 39.66
N ALA A 377 28.20 -7.59 40.02
CA ALA A 377 27.58 -8.47 41.02
C ALA A 377 26.57 -9.47 40.42
N ASP A 378 26.78 -10.71 40.85
CA ASP A 378 26.16 -11.97 40.48
C ASP A 378 24.68 -12.12 40.85
N GLY A 379 24.04 -13.07 40.17
CA GLY A 379 22.90 -13.81 40.68
C GLY A 379 22.81 -15.16 39.96
N ALA A 380 23.48 -16.17 40.49
CA ALA A 380 23.40 -17.56 40.06
C ALA A 380 22.83 -18.42 41.19
N GLU A 381 21.90 -19.33 40.86
CA GLU A 381 21.66 -20.67 41.43
C GLU A 381 20.33 -21.19 40.85
N ALA A 382 20.05 -22.47 40.56
CA ALA A 382 20.81 -23.69 40.31
C ALA A 382 19.81 -24.81 39.91
N VAL A 383 20.35 -25.90 39.36
CA VAL A 383 19.85 -27.31 39.40
C VAL A 383 18.98 -27.86 38.25
N ARG A 384 19.65 -28.62 37.36
CA ARG A 384 19.40 -30.01 36.87
C ARG A 384 17.95 -30.54 36.87
N ASN A 385 17.48 -31.14 35.77
CA ASN A 385 17.69 -32.57 35.43
C ASN A 385 17.05 -32.97 34.07
N CYS A 386 17.50 -34.12 33.55
CA CYS A 386 17.38 -34.67 32.21
C CYS A 386 15.97 -35.08 31.72
N GLY A 387 15.80 -35.12 30.39
CA GLY A 387 14.74 -35.85 29.68
C GLY A 387 15.16 -36.12 28.24
N SER A 388 15.64 -37.34 27.99
CA SER A 388 16.09 -37.89 26.70
C SER A 388 14.94 -38.24 25.74
N GLY A 389 15.16 -38.04 24.44
CA GLY A 389 14.35 -38.62 23.36
C GLY A 389 15.03 -38.44 22.02
N ALA A 390 15.81 -39.44 21.60
CA ALA A 390 16.40 -39.56 20.27
C ALA A 390 15.60 -40.59 19.44
N ALA A 391 15.35 -40.25 18.17
CA ALA A 391 15.00 -41.11 17.03
C ALA A 391 14.52 -40.16 15.90
N ASP A 392 14.83 -40.31 14.62
CA ASP A 392 15.68 -41.25 13.90
C ASP A 392 15.85 -40.74 12.45
N SER A 393 16.96 -41.15 11.82
CA SER A 393 17.16 -41.45 10.36
C SER A 393 16.88 -40.38 9.28
N ALA A 394 17.87 -39.94 8.50
CA ALA A 394 18.57 -40.59 7.35
C ALA A 394 17.96 -40.12 6.02
N GLU A 395 18.69 -39.48 5.10
CA GLU A 395 19.49 -40.01 3.97
C GLU A 395 19.81 -38.77 3.09
N ALA A 396 20.82 -38.64 2.23
CA ALA A 396 21.99 -39.43 1.88
C ALA A 396 22.91 -38.47 1.10
N ALA A 397 24.19 -38.45 1.46
CA ALA A 397 25.24 -37.86 0.65
C ALA A 397 25.66 -38.87 -0.43
N GLY A 398 25.84 -38.41 -1.67
CA GLY A 398 26.48 -39.20 -2.71
C GLY A 398 26.37 -38.55 -4.09
N ASN A 399 27.42 -37.86 -4.53
CA ASN A 399 28.33 -38.37 -5.57
C ASN A 399 29.15 -37.20 -6.15
N CYS A 400 30.34 -36.95 -5.57
CA CYS A 400 31.35 -36.07 -6.15
C CYS A 400 32.33 -36.94 -6.95
N GLY A 401 32.16 -36.95 -8.27
CA GLY A 401 33.12 -37.53 -9.20
C GLY A 401 34.29 -36.57 -9.44
N SER A 402 35.47 -37.01 -9.02
CA SER A 402 36.78 -36.40 -9.25
C SER A 402 37.15 -36.35 -10.74
N GLY A 403 37.49 -35.16 -11.23
CA GLY A 403 38.25 -34.93 -12.45
C GLY A 403 39.27 -33.83 -12.21
N MET A 404 40.46 -34.24 -11.78
CA MET A 404 41.65 -33.39 -11.77
C MET A 404 42.09 -33.11 -13.20
N ASP A 405 42.16 -31.84 -13.57
CA ASP A 405 43.06 -31.39 -14.64
C ASP A 405 43.81 -30.16 -14.13
N ASP A 406 45.05 -30.40 -13.70
CA ASP A 406 46.04 -29.40 -13.38
C ASP A 406 46.39 -28.62 -14.65
N ARG A 407 46.04 -27.32 -14.67
CA ARG A 407 46.76 -26.32 -15.45
C ARG A 407 46.60 -24.96 -14.78
N GLY A 408 47.66 -24.55 -14.10
CA GLY A 408 47.83 -23.19 -13.60
C GLY A 408 47.67 -22.20 -14.75
N GLY A 409 46.63 -21.38 -14.65
CA GLY A 409 46.36 -20.24 -15.52
C GLY A 409 46.04 -19.05 -14.62
N HIS A 410 46.76 -17.95 -14.85
CA HIS A 410 46.56 -16.66 -14.20
C HIS A 410 45.07 -16.32 -14.05
N CYS A 411 44.69 -15.84 -12.86
CA CYS A 411 43.50 -15.03 -12.62
C CYS A 411 43.60 -13.75 -13.46
N GLY A 412 43.26 -13.86 -14.75
CA GLY A 412 43.07 -12.73 -15.64
C GLY A 412 41.81 -11.98 -15.26
N SER A 413 41.93 -10.66 -15.20
CA SER A 413 40.84 -9.70 -15.12
C SER A 413 39.64 -10.14 -15.95
N ALA A 414 38.49 -10.36 -15.30
CA ALA A 414 37.22 -10.49 -16.01
C ALA A 414 36.95 -9.17 -16.72
N ALA A 415 37.15 -9.15 -18.03
CA ALA A 415 36.78 -8.05 -18.90
C ALA A 415 35.28 -7.79 -18.73
N TYR A 416 34.91 -6.57 -18.33
CA TYR A 416 33.53 -6.11 -18.32
C TYR A 416 32.98 -6.19 -19.75
N GLY A 417 32.15 -7.20 -20.02
CA GLY A 417 31.71 -7.50 -21.37
C GLY A 417 30.26 -7.97 -21.42
N VAL A 418 29.33 -7.02 -21.35
CA VAL A 418 28.04 -7.05 -22.08
C VAL A 418 27.68 -5.61 -22.44
N GLU A 419 27.24 -5.38 -23.68
CA GLU A 419 26.72 -4.09 -24.15
C GLU A 419 25.52 -3.63 -23.33
N ILE A 420 25.58 -2.38 -22.88
CA ILE A 420 24.51 -1.66 -22.20
C ILE A 420 23.44 -1.29 -23.24
N PRO A 421 22.19 -1.76 -23.12
CA PRO A 421 21.09 -1.21 -23.90
C PRO A 421 20.71 0.20 -23.42
N GLY A 422 20.46 1.13 -24.36
CA GLY A 422 19.75 2.39 -24.10
C GLY A 422 20.55 3.57 -23.51
N GLY A 423 21.80 3.39 -23.07
CA GLY A 423 22.60 4.48 -22.53
C GLY A 423 23.25 5.35 -23.62
N ARG A 424 22.91 6.64 -23.72
CA ARG A 424 23.94 7.60 -24.15
C ARG A 424 25.08 7.46 -23.13
N PRO A 425 26.33 7.17 -23.52
CA PRO A 425 27.43 7.04 -22.56
C PRO A 425 27.66 8.40 -21.91
N SER A 426 27.06 8.65 -20.75
CA SER A 426 27.43 9.77 -19.90
C SER A 426 28.63 9.35 -19.07
N GLY A 427 29.80 9.31 -19.71
CA GLY A 427 31.06 8.99 -19.07
C GLY A 427 32.12 9.99 -19.49
N VAL A 428 32.52 10.87 -18.57
CA VAL A 428 33.82 11.54 -18.65
C VAL A 428 34.89 10.44 -18.68
N PRO A 429 35.89 10.51 -19.58
CA PRO A 429 36.90 9.47 -19.68
C PRO A 429 37.79 9.46 -18.43
N GLY A 430 37.74 8.36 -17.67
CA GLY A 430 38.63 8.03 -16.57
C GLY A 430 38.67 6.51 -16.37
N GLU A 431 39.85 5.91 -16.50
CA GLU A 431 40.11 4.47 -16.74
C GLU A 431 39.77 3.49 -15.61
N THR A 432 39.05 3.87 -14.55
CA THR A 432 38.88 3.02 -13.35
C THR A 432 37.44 2.72 -12.96
N VAL A 433 36.42 3.26 -13.64
CA VAL A 433 35.01 3.07 -13.27
C VAL A 433 34.25 2.36 -14.39
N PRO A 434 33.57 1.22 -14.12
CA PRO A 434 32.75 0.55 -15.12
C PRO A 434 31.56 1.43 -15.54
N PRO A 435 31.17 1.43 -16.83
CA PRO A 435 30.01 2.18 -17.28
C PRO A 435 28.75 1.70 -16.55
N TYR A 436 27.92 2.63 -16.09
CA TYR A 436 26.67 2.32 -15.37
C TYR A 436 25.45 2.73 -16.20
N SER A 437 24.28 2.25 -15.81
CA SER A 437 23.01 2.65 -16.41
C SER A 437 21.87 2.74 -15.42
N VAL A 438 20.87 3.52 -15.79
CA VAL A 438 19.59 3.57 -15.08
C VAL A 438 18.54 3.26 -16.12
N LEU A 439 17.82 2.17 -15.91
CA LEU A 439 16.82 1.63 -16.80
C LEU A 439 15.46 1.65 -16.11
N GLU A 440 14.44 1.95 -16.87
CA GLU A 440 13.08 1.58 -16.51
C GLU A 440 12.88 0.07 -16.71
N TYR A 441 11.91 -0.52 -16.00
CA TYR A 441 11.59 -1.94 -16.14
C TYR A 441 11.22 -2.29 -17.60
N ARG A 442 10.46 -1.42 -18.29
CA ARG A 442 10.11 -1.60 -19.69
C ARG A 442 11.34 -1.70 -20.60
N GLU A 443 12.36 -0.89 -20.35
CA GLU A 443 13.59 -0.89 -21.16
C GLU A 443 14.40 -2.17 -20.96
N LEU A 444 14.43 -2.69 -19.72
CA LEU A 444 15.05 -3.98 -19.43
C LEU A 444 14.25 -5.15 -20.04
N ALA A 445 12.92 -5.08 -20.02
CA ALA A 445 12.04 -6.05 -20.66
C ALA A 445 12.25 -6.06 -22.17
N ASP A 446 12.23 -4.90 -22.82
CA ASP A 446 12.47 -4.73 -24.26
C ASP A 446 13.84 -5.25 -24.68
N TYR A 447 14.88 -5.01 -23.88
CA TYR A 447 16.20 -5.61 -24.10
C TYR A 447 16.15 -7.14 -24.11
N CYS A 448 15.45 -7.73 -23.14
CA CYS A 448 15.34 -9.17 -23.06
C CYS A 448 14.48 -9.75 -24.19
N VAL A 449 13.42 -9.06 -24.61
CA VAL A 449 12.62 -9.39 -25.81
C VAL A 449 13.50 -9.37 -27.05
N GLY A 450 14.30 -8.32 -27.25
CA GLY A 450 15.23 -8.23 -28.38
C GLY A 450 16.30 -9.33 -28.38
N LYS A 451 16.74 -9.77 -27.21
CA LYS A 451 17.78 -10.79 -27.03
C LYS A 451 17.26 -12.23 -27.17
N TYR A 452 16.08 -12.53 -26.64
CA TYR A 452 15.57 -13.89 -26.51
C TYR A 452 14.33 -14.17 -27.36
N GLY A 453 13.70 -13.14 -27.93
CA GLY A 453 12.44 -13.23 -28.67
C GLY A 453 11.22 -13.00 -27.79
N SER A 454 10.15 -12.46 -28.37
CA SER A 454 8.91 -12.11 -27.67
C SER A 454 8.17 -13.31 -27.07
N GLU A 455 8.14 -14.44 -27.78
CA GLU A 455 7.47 -15.67 -27.32
C GLU A 455 8.18 -16.24 -26.07
N ALA A 456 9.50 -16.37 -26.12
CA ALA A 456 10.30 -16.86 -25.00
C ALA A 456 10.20 -15.93 -23.76
N PHE A 457 10.17 -14.61 -23.97
CA PHE A 457 9.94 -13.66 -22.88
C PHE A 457 8.53 -13.82 -22.28
N ALA A 458 7.50 -13.95 -23.10
CA ALA A 458 6.14 -14.13 -22.63
C ALA A 458 5.95 -15.43 -21.84
N ASP A 459 6.57 -16.54 -22.27
CA ASP A 459 6.61 -17.79 -21.52
C ASP A 459 7.32 -17.61 -20.17
N TRP A 460 8.50 -16.99 -20.18
CA TRP A 460 9.26 -16.73 -18.97
C TRP A 460 8.45 -15.87 -17.99
N GLN A 461 7.85 -14.77 -18.47
CA GLN A 461 7.07 -13.84 -17.65
C GLN A 461 5.86 -14.53 -17.02
N ARG A 462 5.10 -15.33 -17.79
CA ARG A 462 3.97 -16.11 -17.26
C ARG A 462 4.40 -17.03 -16.13
N GLU A 463 5.52 -17.74 -16.30
CA GLU A 463 6.02 -18.64 -15.28
C GLU A 463 6.47 -17.88 -14.02
N GLN A 464 7.18 -16.75 -14.18
CA GLN A 464 7.59 -15.94 -13.04
C GLN A 464 6.39 -15.36 -12.27
N GLN A 465 5.36 -14.89 -12.97
CA GLN A 465 4.13 -14.40 -12.35
C GLN A 465 3.35 -15.55 -11.67
N ARG A 466 3.33 -16.76 -12.23
CA ARG A 466 2.71 -17.93 -11.60
C ARG A 466 3.36 -18.24 -10.25
N GLU A 467 4.69 -18.34 -10.20
CA GLU A 467 5.42 -18.58 -8.96
C GLU A 467 5.23 -17.45 -7.94
N ALA A 468 5.30 -16.18 -8.38
CA ALA A 468 5.04 -15.05 -7.51
C ALA A 468 3.63 -15.08 -6.92
N GLY A 469 2.63 -15.46 -7.72
CA GLY A 469 1.25 -15.63 -7.26
C GLY A 469 1.08 -16.76 -6.25
N GLU A 470 1.87 -17.84 -6.33
CA GLU A 470 1.90 -18.89 -5.31
C GLU A 470 2.48 -18.38 -3.99
N MET A 471 3.56 -17.59 -4.05
CA MET A 471 4.19 -17.01 -2.86
C MET A 471 3.32 -15.95 -2.19
N ILE A 472 2.61 -15.12 -2.97
CA ILE A 472 1.64 -14.14 -2.45
C ILE A 472 0.48 -14.87 -1.78
N ARG A 473 -0.10 -15.88 -2.44
CA ARG A 473 -1.18 -16.71 -1.87
C ARG A 473 -0.79 -17.45 -0.61
N ALA A 474 0.47 -17.83 -0.49
CA ALA A 474 1.01 -18.47 0.69
C ALA A 474 1.35 -17.47 1.82
N GLY A 475 1.09 -16.16 1.64
CA GLY A 475 1.43 -15.11 2.61
C GLY A 475 2.93 -14.90 2.78
N ARG A 476 3.76 -15.42 1.88
CA ARG A 476 5.23 -15.35 1.98
C ARG A 476 5.79 -14.07 1.38
N TRP A 477 5.13 -13.54 0.35
CA TRP A 477 5.49 -12.27 -0.30
C TRP A 477 4.31 -11.31 -0.33
N SER A 478 4.59 -10.03 -0.14
CA SER A 478 3.69 -8.94 -0.53
C SER A 478 3.90 -8.58 -2.01
N TYR A 479 3.01 -7.78 -2.60
CA TYR A 479 3.20 -7.29 -3.97
C TYR A 479 4.50 -6.47 -4.15
N PRO A 480 4.88 -5.55 -3.23
CA PRO A 480 6.18 -4.87 -3.31
C PRO A 480 7.37 -5.84 -3.26
N GLN A 481 7.34 -6.85 -2.40
CA GLN A 481 8.39 -7.86 -2.35
C GLN A 481 8.45 -8.66 -3.66
N ALA A 482 7.30 -9.14 -4.17
CA ALA A 482 7.22 -9.85 -5.43
C ALA A 482 7.74 -9.01 -6.60
N THR A 483 7.48 -7.69 -6.61
CA THR A 483 8.02 -6.74 -7.61
C THR A 483 9.55 -6.78 -7.61
N LEU A 484 10.18 -6.65 -6.44
CA LEU A 484 11.64 -6.71 -6.32
C LEU A 484 12.19 -8.07 -6.76
N GLU A 485 11.54 -9.19 -6.41
CA GLU A 485 11.95 -10.52 -6.86
C GLU A 485 11.87 -10.67 -8.39
N LEU A 486 10.81 -10.17 -9.01
CA LEU A 486 10.63 -10.24 -10.47
C LEU A 486 11.65 -9.36 -11.21
N MET A 487 11.94 -8.16 -10.69
CA MET A 487 13.02 -7.31 -11.20
C MET A 487 14.38 -8.03 -11.12
N ASP A 488 14.64 -8.67 -9.99
CA ASP A 488 15.89 -9.39 -9.70
C ASP A 488 16.10 -10.60 -10.65
N ARG A 489 15.02 -11.35 -10.86
CA ARG A 489 14.97 -12.47 -11.82
C ARG A 489 15.15 -11.99 -13.27
N LEU A 490 14.48 -10.90 -13.68
CA LEU A 490 14.62 -10.35 -15.02
C LEU A 490 16.07 -9.87 -15.27
N LEU A 491 16.66 -9.16 -14.32
CA LEU A 491 18.04 -8.68 -14.42
C LEU A 491 19.05 -9.85 -14.47
N THR A 492 18.77 -10.94 -13.75
CA THR A 492 19.57 -12.18 -13.84
C THR A 492 19.43 -12.85 -15.21
N TRP A 493 18.23 -12.85 -15.76
CA TRP A 493 17.93 -13.43 -17.06
C TRP A 493 18.55 -12.61 -18.21
N SER A 494 18.60 -11.29 -18.08
CA SER A 494 19.22 -10.38 -19.07
C SER A 494 20.72 -10.62 -19.27
N LYS A 495 21.41 -11.16 -18.26
CA LYS A 495 22.88 -11.33 -18.21
C LYS A 495 23.68 -10.03 -18.19
N ILE A 496 23.04 -8.91 -17.85
CA ILE A 496 23.77 -7.66 -17.62
C ILE A 496 24.63 -7.83 -16.36
N THR A 497 25.93 -7.61 -16.49
CA THR A 497 26.90 -7.67 -15.38
C THR A 497 27.46 -6.29 -15.01
N ALA A 498 27.22 -5.28 -15.84
CA ALA A 498 27.57 -3.91 -15.55
C ALA A 498 26.72 -3.36 -14.39
N PRO A 499 27.21 -2.34 -13.66
CA PRO A 499 26.39 -1.60 -12.72
C PRO A 499 25.13 -1.05 -13.36
N VAL A 500 23.97 -1.30 -12.75
CA VAL A 500 22.69 -0.83 -13.28
C VAL A 500 21.68 -0.61 -12.16
N MET A 501 20.88 0.43 -12.27
CA MET A 501 19.67 0.62 -11.48
C MET A 501 18.46 0.37 -12.36
N VAL A 502 17.53 -0.46 -11.89
CA VAL A 502 16.26 -0.75 -12.55
C VAL A 502 15.15 -0.13 -11.72
N LEU A 503 14.31 0.67 -12.35
CA LEU A 503 13.17 1.36 -11.75
C LEU A 503 11.86 0.74 -12.23
N SER A 504 10.90 0.59 -11.33
CA SER A 504 9.64 -0.12 -11.58
C SER A 504 8.54 0.47 -10.71
N TYR A 505 7.29 0.07 -10.96
CA TYR A 505 6.19 0.25 -10.02
C TYR A 505 5.71 -1.07 -9.42
N ALA A 506 5.51 -1.06 -8.12
CA ALA A 506 4.81 -2.10 -7.37
C ALA A 506 3.33 -1.70 -7.16
N PRO A 507 2.40 -2.67 -7.11
CA PRO A 507 1.06 -2.45 -6.60
C PRO A 507 1.04 -1.99 -5.13
N PRO A 508 0.02 -1.23 -4.73
CA PRO A 508 -1.11 -0.77 -5.55
C PRO A 508 -0.88 0.55 -6.29
N TYR A 509 -1.70 0.80 -7.31
CA TYR A 509 -1.86 2.09 -7.98
C TYR A 509 -3.24 2.66 -7.66
N TYR A 510 -3.29 3.90 -7.17
CA TYR A 510 -4.53 4.67 -7.03
C TYR A 510 -4.41 5.91 -7.91
N PRO A 511 -5.27 6.07 -8.93
CA PRO A 511 -5.32 7.31 -9.68
C PRO A 511 -5.75 8.49 -8.79
N ALA A 512 -5.20 9.67 -9.05
CA ALA A 512 -5.74 10.88 -8.44
C ALA A 512 -7.15 11.16 -9.01
N TYR A 513 -8.06 11.60 -8.16
CA TYR A 513 -9.45 11.83 -8.53
C TYR A 513 -9.96 13.16 -7.97
N HIS A 514 -10.76 13.88 -8.77
CA HIS A 514 -11.43 15.09 -8.33
C HIS A 514 -12.75 15.29 -9.06
N SER A 515 -13.86 15.33 -8.32
CA SER A 515 -15.21 15.41 -8.86
C SER A 515 -15.46 16.66 -9.72
N ASP A 516 -14.83 17.79 -9.40
CA ASP A 516 -14.98 19.02 -10.21
C ASP A 516 -14.19 18.99 -11.52
N HIS A 517 -13.29 18.02 -11.70
CA HIS A 517 -12.45 17.89 -12.89
C HIS A 517 -12.93 16.78 -13.83
N LEU A 518 -14.08 16.18 -13.54
CA LEU A 518 -14.64 15.10 -14.36
C LEU A 518 -14.99 15.58 -15.78
N PRO A 519 -14.63 14.80 -16.82
CA PRO A 519 -14.97 15.12 -18.20
C PRO A 519 -16.48 15.34 -18.39
N GLY A 520 -16.86 16.52 -18.86
CA GLY A 520 -18.26 16.89 -19.10
C GLY A 520 -19.10 17.14 -17.83
N ARG A 521 -18.50 17.14 -16.63
CA ARG A 521 -19.19 17.36 -15.35
C ARG A 521 -18.43 18.35 -14.44
N ALA A 522 -17.82 19.37 -15.03
CA ALA A 522 -17.03 20.35 -14.28
C ALA A 522 -17.88 21.04 -13.20
N GLY A 523 -17.34 21.14 -11.98
CA GLY A 523 -18.02 21.74 -10.82
C GLY A 523 -19.06 20.84 -10.14
N ALA A 524 -19.25 19.59 -10.59
CA ALA A 524 -20.24 18.68 -10.03
C ALA A 524 -19.97 18.31 -8.56
N GLY A 525 -18.71 18.18 -8.15
CA GLY A 525 -18.33 17.89 -6.77
C GLY A 525 -18.72 19.01 -5.81
N SER A 526 -18.38 20.25 -6.14
CA SER A 526 -18.76 21.43 -5.35
C SER A 526 -20.28 21.61 -5.29
N ALA A 527 -21.00 21.36 -6.38
CA ALA A 527 -22.46 21.42 -6.39
C ALA A 527 -23.12 20.30 -5.54
N LEU A 528 -22.56 19.09 -5.58
CA LEU A 528 -22.96 17.98 -4.71
C LEU A 528 -22.68 18.29 -3.24
N PHE A 529 -21.50 18.84 -2.92
CA PHE A 529 -21.17 19.29 -1.57
C PHE A 529 -22.19 20.33 -1.08
N ASP A 530 -22.50 21.34 -1.88
CA ASP A 530 -23.47 22.38 -1.49
C ASP A 530 -24.86 21.80 -1.21
N LEU A 531 -25.26 20.78 -1.97
CA LEU A 531 -26.52 20.07 -1.74
C LEU A 531 -26.48 19.27 -0.44
N LEU A 532 -25.40 18.53 -0.19
CA LEU A 532 -25.20 17.78 1.05
C LEU A 532 -25.16 18.71 2.27
N ALA A 533 -24.45 19.84 2.17
CA ALA A 533 -24.38 20.85 3.23
C ALA A 533 -25.75 21.45 3.56
N ARG A 534 -26.60 21.71 2.55
CA ARG A 534 -27.99 22.13 2.77
C ARG A 534 -28.83 21.05 3.45
N ALA A 535 -28.64 19.78 3.10
CA ALA A 535 -29.31 18.67 3.76
C ALA A 535 -28.88 18.56 5.24
N ALA A 536 -27.57 18.66 5.50
CA ALA A 536 -26.97 18.59 6.83
C ALA A 536 -27.38 19.74 7.76
N ALA A 537 -27.47 20.96 7.24
CA ALA A 537 -27.91 22.13 8.00
C ALA A 537 -29.31 21.96 8.62
N GLY A 538 -30.19 21.17 8.00
CA GLY A 538 -31.51 20.84 8.53
C GLY A 538 -31.48 20.02 9.83
N TYR A 539 -30.35 19.38 10.12
CA TYR A 539 -30.11 18.55 11.31
C TYR A 539 -29.09 19.19 12.28
N GLY A 540 -28.71 20.45 12.05
CA GLY A 540 -27.72 21.14 12.87
C GLY A 540 -26.28 20.68 12.65
N VAL A 541 -26.02 19.87 11.63
CA VAL A 541 -24.69 19.40 11.26
C VAL A 541 -24.05 20.41 10.32
N ARG A 542 -22.89 20.93 10.70
CA ARG A 542 -22.07 21.81 9.86
C ARG A 542 -21.08 20.96 9.08
N LEU A 543 -21.08 21.10 7.75
CA LEU A 543 -20.09 20.44 6.89
C LEU A 543 -19.04 21.43 6.42
N GLU A 544 -17.82 20.93 6.21
CA GLU A 544 -16.71 21.66 5.61
C GLU A 544 -16.19 20.91 4.39
N LYS A 545 -15.88 21.66 3.33
CA LYS A 545 -15.40 21.07 2.07
C LYS A 545 -13.89 20.93 2.10
N GLY A 546 -13.40 19.71 1.92
CA GLY A 546 -12.03 19.41 1.51
C GLY A 546 -11.99 19.11 0.01
N ASN A 547 -10.95 19.56 -0.68
CA ASN A 547 -10.83 19.28 -2.13
C ASN A 547 -10.25 17.89 -2.37
N TYR A 548 -9.31 17.45 -1.53
CA TYR A 548 -8.68 16.13 -1.64
C TYR A 548 -8.54 15.44 -0.29
N PHE A 549 -9.03 14.21 -0.23
CA PHE A 549 -8.68 13.28 0.83
C PHE A 549 -7.26 12.75 0.59
N CYS A 550 -6.37 12.92 1.57
CA CYS A 550 -4.97 12.51 1.47
C CYS A 550 -4.70 11.07 1.95
N GLY A 551 -5.74 10.32 2.32
CA GLY A 551 -5.69 8.86 2.51
C GLY A 551 -5.87 8.09 1.20
N ILE A 552 -5.75 6.77 1.27
CA ILE A 552 -6.25 5.88 0.20
C ILE A 552 -7.78 5.93 0.21
N SER A 553 -8.39 5.85 -0.97
CA SER A 553 -9.85 5.82 -1.08
C SER A 553 -10.26 5.24 -2.43
N ASP A 554 -11.38 4.53 -2.42
CA ASP A 554 -12.01 3.98 -3.61
C ASP A 554 -12.54 5.03 -4.59
N LEU A 555 -12.64 6.30 -4.16
CA LEU A 555 -12.90 7.44 -5.05
C LEU A 555 -11.93 7.52 -6.23
N SER A 556 -10.69 7.04 -6.04
CA SER A 556 -9.64 7.01 -7.07
C SER A 556 -10.04 6.28 -8.37
N TYR A 557 -11.07 5.43 -8.33
CA TYR A 557 -11.53 4.65 -9.49
C TYR A 557 -12.76 5.24 -10.19
N CYS A 558 -13.29 6.38 -9.73
CA CYS A 558 -14.51 7.01 -10.25
C CYS A 558 -14.30 7.96 -11.44
N GLY A 559 -13.04 8.14 -11.89
CA GLY A 559 -12.60 9.22 -12.77
C GLY A 559 -12.85 9.06 -14.28
N GLY A 560 -13.48 7.98 -14.76
CA GLY A 560 -13.72 7.82 -16.20
C GLY A 560 -12.46 7.50 -17.03
N GLY A 561 -11.43 6.88 -16.45
CA GLY A 561 -10.28 6.33 -17.18
C GLY A 561 -9.35 7.33 -17.88
N GLU A 562 -9.64 8.63 -17.86
CA GLU A 562 -8.75 9.71 -18.35
C GLU A 562 -7.70 10.13 -17.31
N GLY A 563 -7.48 9.31 -16.27
CA GLY A 563 -6.39 9.51 -15.33
C GLY A 563 -5.04 9.41 -16.05
N PRO A 564 -4.18 10.43 -15.98
CA PRO A 564 -2.90 10.38 -16.63
C PRO A 564 -2.00 9.32 -15.97
N GLY A 565 -1.45 8.41 -16.77
CA GLY A 565 -0.32 7.57 -16.38
C GLY A 565 -0.60 6.09 -16.10
N LEU A 566 -1.81 5.57 -16.35
CA LEU A 566 -2.05 4.12 -16.27
C LEU A 566 -1.17 3.34 -17.26
N GLU A 567 -0.96 3.87 -18.47
CA GLU A 567 -0.13 3.24 -19.50
C GLU A 567 1.35 3.18 -19.08
N GLY A 568 1.92 4.29 -18.57
CA GLY A 568 3.29 4.32 -18.05
C GLY A 568 3.47 3.50 -16.79
N TYR A 569 2.47 3.45 -15.91
CA TYR A 569 2.45 2.55 -14.75
C TYR A 569 2.49 1.09 -15.23
N ALA A 570 1.56 0.70 -16.10
CA ALA A 570 1.43 -0.63 -16.65
C ALA A 570 2.71 -1.11 -17.35
N ALA A 571 3.30 -0.26 -18.20
CA ALA A 571 4.54 -0.57 -18.91
C ALA A 571 5.71 -0.85 -17.94
N ASN A 572 5.71 -0.24 -16.77
CA ASN A 572 6.77 -0.37 -15.77
C ASN A 572 6.38 -1.23 -14.55
N SER A 573 5.38 -2.09 -14.69
CA SER A 573 4.93 -3.01 -13.64
C SER A 573 5.11 -4.48 -14.05
N PRO A 574 6.03 -5.24 -13.40
CA PRO A 574 6.31 -6.65 -13.73
C PRO A 574 5.10 -7.59 -13.61
N MET A 575 4.12 -7.20 -12.81
CA MET A 575 2.91 -7.98 -12.52
C MET A 575 1.70 -7.58 -13.36
N TRP A 576 1.83 -6.54 -14.20
CA TRP A 576 0.73 -6.03 -15.00
C TRP A 576 0.18 -7.10 -15.96
N GLY A 577 -1.14 -7.18 -16.09
CA GLY A 577 -1.82 -8.10 -17.00
C GLY A 577 -1.89 -9.56 -16.52
N GLY A 578 -1.39 -9.85 -15.31
CA GLY A 578 -1.47 -11.17 -14.68
C GLY A 578 -1.92 -11.05 -13.23
N LEU A 579 -0.97 -10.90 -12.30
CA LEU A 579 -1.26 -10.81 -10.86
C LEU A 579 -1.90 -9.47 -10.46
N TYR A 580 -1.69 -8.42 -11.24
CA TYR A 580 -2.28 -7.11 -11.01
C TYR A 580 -2.75 -6.50 -12.32
N SER A 581 -3.98 -6.01 -12.36
CA SER A 581 -4.56 -5.39 -13.55
C SER A 581 -5.71 -4.46 -13.18
N MET A 582 -6.05 -3.59 -14.13
CA MET A 582 -7.27 -2.81 -14.11
C MET A 582 -7.94 -2.93 -15.47
N ASP A 583 -9.27 -2.98 -15.49
CA ASP A 583 -10.03 -2.94 -16.74
C ASP A 583 -10.12 -1.49 -17.23
N SER A 584 -9.18 -1.09 -18.08
CA SER A 584 -9.08 0.28 -18.59
C SER A 584 -10.31 0.68 -19.42
N GLU A 585 -10.95 -0.25 -20.12
CA GLU A 585 -12.15 0.04 -20.91
C GLU A 585 -13.38 0.21 -20.03
N ALA A 586 -13.51 -0.57 -18.96
CA ALA A 586 -14.55 -0.36 -17.96
C ALA A 586 -14.31 0.94 -17.17
N MET A 587 -13.07 1.25 -16.79
CA MET A 587 -12.73 2.50 -16.11
C MET A 587 -13.06 3.72 -16.95
N LYS A 588 -12.84 3.68 -18.27
CA LYS A 588 -13.25 4.77 -19.19
C LYS A 588 -14.76 5.01 -19.21
N GLN A 589 -15.55 3.96 -18.99
CA GLN A 589 -17.00 4.02 -18.99
C GLN A 589 -17.57 4.40 -17.61
N PHE A 590 -16.88 4.03 -16.53
CA PHE A 590 -17.29 4.35 -15.18
C PHE A 590 -16.79 5.74 -14.77
N CYS A 591 -17.67 6.72 -14.90
CA CYS A 591 -17.44 8.11 -14.51
C CYS A 591 -18.61 8.58 -13.63
N ALA A 592 -18.34 8.83 -12.36
CA ALA A 592 -19.34 9.25 -11.39
C ALA A 592 -18.78 10.34 -10.48
N PRO A 593 -19.41 11.54 -10.42
CA PRO A 593 -19.11 12.51 -9.37
C PRO A 593 -19.30 11.87 -8.00
N ALA A 594 -18.41 12.18 -7.07
CA ALA A 594 -18.34 11.47 -5.81
C ALA A 594 -18.00 12.38 -4.63
N LEU A 595 -18.48 11.98 -3.45
CA LEU A 595 -18.22 12.61 -2.17
C LEU A 595 -17.78 11.54 -1.17
N LEU A 596 -16.79 11.87 -0.35
CA LEU A 596 -16.44 11.13 0.84
C LEU A 596 -17.22 11.73 2.03
N PHE A 597 -18.18 10.97 2.55
CA PHE A 597 -19.02 11.39 3.67
C PHE A 597 -19.59 10.20 4.44
N GLY A 598 -19.18 10.07 5.70
CA GLY A 598 -19.65 9.06 6.62
C GLY A 598 -19.68 9.55 8.08
N PRO A 599 -19.79 8.64 9.06
CA PRO A 599 -19.86 9.00 10.48
C PRO A 599 -18.60 9.71 11.00
N VAL A 600 -18.76 10.54 12.04
CA VAL A 600 -17.62 11.14 12.74
C VAL A 600 -16.95 10.09 13.62
N GLY A 601 -15.66 9.86 13.40
CA GLY A 601 -14.87 9.01 14.28
C GLY A 601 -13.40 9.39 14.39
N ARG A 602 -12.67 8.60 15.17
CA ARG A 602 -11.30 8.89 15.63
C ARG A 602 -10.47 7.61 15.70
N ASP A 603 -9.16 7.79 15.65
CA ASP A 603 -8.15 6.75 15.87
C ASP A 603 -8.32 5.52 14.96
N ALA A 604 -8.65 5.75 13.66
CA ALA A 604 -8.62 4.70 12.65
C ALA A 604 -7.30 3.94 12.70
N HIS A 605 -7.36 2.61 12.54
CA HIS A 605 -6.23 1.68 12.58
C HIS A 605 -5.48 1.60 13.92
N GLN A 606 -6.07 2.11 15.01
CA GLN A 606 -5.47 2.06 16.34
C GLN A 606 -6.40 1.38 17.37
N MET A 607 -5.84 1.07 18.54
CA MET A 607 -6.54 0.51 19.69
C MET A 607 -7.74 1.37 20.15
N GLY A 608 -7.61 2.69 20.00
CA GLY A 608 -8.63 3.67 20.40
C GLY A 608 -9.74 3.90 19.37
N GLU A 609 -9.80 3.12 18.28
CA GLU A 609 -10.76 3.33 17.20
C GLU A 609 -12.21 3.40 17.72
N ARG A 610 -12.89 4.48 17.36
CA ARG A 610 -14.24 4.78 17.84
C ARG A 610 -15.02 5.70 16.92
N VAL A 611 -16.33 5.57 16.97
CA VAL A 611 -17.29 6.37 16.21
C VAL A 611 -18.31 7.03 17.14
N LYS A 612 -18.67 8.28 16.87
CA LYS A 612 -19.64 9.03 17.68
C LYS A 612 -21.04 8.48 17.45
N ALA A 613 -21.71 8.01 18.50
CA ALA A 613 -22.97 7.29 18.39
C ALA A 613 -24.08 8.15 17.76
N ALA A 614 -24.18 9.43 18.13
CA ALA A 614 -25.16 10.36 17.54
C ALA A 614 -24.93 10.57 16.03
N SER A 615 -23.66 10.69 15.64
CA SER A 615 -23.29 10.85 14.23
C SER A 615 -23.69 9.63 13.39
N LEU A 616 -23.32 8.44 13.87
CA LEU A 616 -23.61 7.17 13.20
C LEU A 616 -25.10 6.83 13.15
N LEU A 617 -25.81 6.97 14.27
CA LEU A 617 -27.14 6.39 14.45
C LEU A 617 -28.28 7.35 14.11
N GLU A 618 -28.02 8.66 14.07
CA GLU A 618 -29.06 9.69 13.96
C GLU A 618 -28.73 10.70 12.86
N GLU A 619 -27.56 11.35 12.92
CA GLU A 619 -27.21 12.48 12.05
C GLU A 619 -26.96 12.03 10.60
N VAL A 620 -25.93 11.22 10.35
CA VAL A 620 -25.54 10.80 8.98
C VAL A 620 -26.68 10.10 8.24
N PRO A 621 -27.41 9.12 8.82
CA PRO A 621 -28.54 8.49 8.13
C PRO A 621 -29.61 9.50 7.71
N SER A 622 -29.90 10.49 8.57
CA SER A 622 -30.89 11.52 8.28
C SER A 622 -30.43 12.48 7.18
N VAL A 623 -29.15 12.88 7.21
CA VAL A 623 -28.52 13.70 6.17
C VAL A 623 -28.55 12.96 4.83
N LEU A 624 -28.16 11.69 4.79
CA LEU A 624 -28.15 10.88 3.58
C LEU A 624 -29.54 10.73 2.97
N ILE A 625 -30.55 10.38 3.78
CA ILE A 625 -31.94 10.29 3.31
C ILE A 625 -32.37 11.63 2.71
N LYS A 626 -32.12 12.74 3.40
CA LYS A 626 -32.52 14.07 2.94
C LYS A 626 -31.81 14.49 1.66
N PHE A 627 -30.50 14.22 1.57
CA PHE A 627 -29.69 14.49 0.40
C PHE A 627 -30.19 13.70 -0.82
N ILE A 628 -30.42 12.39 -0.67
CA ILE A 628 -30.95 11.52 -1.74
C ILE A 628 -32.34 12.00 -2.20
N GLU A 629 -33.22 12.38 -1.27
CA GLU A 629 -34.51 12.97 -1.64
C GLU A 629 -34.38 14.25 -2.46
N GLN A 630 -33.46 15.15 -2.08
CA GLN A 630 -33.23 16.39 -2.81
C GLN A 630 -32.59 16.15 -4.19
N MET A 631 -31.66 15.19 -4.29
CA MET A 631 -31.05 14.74 -5.54
C MET A 631 -32.10 14.30 -6.57
N PHE A 632 -33.16 13.64 -6.11
CA PHE A 632 -34.26 13.21 -6.98
C PHE A 632 -35.32 14.30 -7.20
N ALA A 633 -35.60 15.15 -6.21
CA ALA A 633 -36.62 16.19 -6.32
C ALA A 633 -36.25 17.34 -7.29
N ASN A 634 -34.98 17.66 -7.46
CA ASN A 634 -34.53 18.83 -8.25
C ASN A 634 -34.60 18.65 -9.78
N GLY A 635 -35.26 17.62 -10.31
CA GLY A 635 -35.38 17.40 -11.76
C GLY A 635 -34.05 17.06 -12.48
N GLY A 636 -32.90 17.26 -11.84
CA GLY A 636 -31.59 16.92 -12.38
C GLY A 636 -30.62 18.03 -12.65
N GLU A 637 -30.91 19.25 -12.22
CA GLU A 637 -29.88 20.27 -12.18
C GLU A 637 -29.12 20.12 -10.86
N ILE A 638 -27.86 19.70 -10.99
CA ILE A 638 -26.80 19.86 -9.98
C ILE A 638 -25.79 20.78 -10.64
#